data_AF-A0A2V5J4H0-F1
#
_entry.id   AF-A0A2V5J4H0-F1
#
_cell.length_a   1.000
_cell.length_b   1.000
_cell.length_c   1.000
_cell.angle_alpha   90.00
_cell.angle_beta   90.00
_cell.angle_gamma   90.00
#
_symmetry.space_group_name_H-M   'P 1'
#
loop_
_entity.id
_entity.type
_entity.pdbx_description
1 polymer ?
#
loop_
_entity_poly.entity_id
_entity_poly.type
_entity_poly.pdbx_seq_one_letter_code
_entity_poly.pdbx_strand_id
1 'polypeptide(L)'
;LTQTTLIAQRDVNIAGTTLGSQMLEVVAGANITVGVNVPVTIDGTDASLLIPNSGTGNIAGDATITLTLAGNLALNGANGLSLAIDNSNGGHIGQSAQILLNAAGLSAGALNALINNRNTGSIGSSAQILLNISGALTTQGDATIGTSNRNDGAGGGTTAGGAIVNVNANSIAVNGLLDGFVSANGGQIGGTGAVVFNVAGDIHAGAGMLFQTQSDAYNGSGGALTPGSIGSDAIINITASNLTSDAFIEADLFNNGGGHIHGNAVETLSTTGDINAQDSILATIQDTAFSPNGGVGSPSRIDGSALLILNGRNIITASTAAGTPGVDIMALEASIYTNVSGTISGDAAVDVIASQNISSPGTALFWVANGNYQNLGPGSIGRSAAVTVSANDISTGDLFDQILSYGGAVIGGDASLLLTATSLSVNGTFDTRIDNTSGTIHGNASMIFNTSTALTSTGDQFYQLINADGGAIGGSATLDVTTKNLSSGRSLFVAILNSTNDGGATGTVASNATLNFNVSGTATVVTDATFQINGSDSAASSAINFNGGTYNVVHGTFEGFMDGSGTMTFNNATIHADTLKAVIFGANGTLRIGGGSVFQANTLLHLYAPGSNGLVDFVANTTLDSSGTAAVIAANTVTIENGVVVTIGGSTPANVYANVPNYSGRSGGNNSTSGTFAGAGATTQPLGGQPPFDSPTTAGAVTKHSRSIASAGGRGPTIHVTDSSQLGSLLNNATLGPDGKVRVLPHERTHNPSVRGSTRTIAAELHRSVDARARLGVLASRFQ
;
A
#
# COMPACT_ATOMS: atom_id res chain seq x y z
N LEU A 1 -31.76 40.78 28.24
CA LEU A 1 -32.52 41.03 27.00
C LEU A 1 -33.25 39.74 26.67
N THR A 2 -34.53 39.80 26.30
CA THR A 2 -35.26 38.63 25.78
C THR A 2 -34.68 38.28 24.41
N GLN A 3 -34.53 36.98 24.12
CA GLN A 3 -34.03 36.40 22.87
C GLN A 3 -34.44 37.23 21.63
N THR A 4 -33.50 38.00 21.08
CA THR A 4 -33.75 38.85 19.92
C THR A 4 -32.63 38.58 18.91
N THR A 5 -32.90 37.73 17.93
CA THR A 5 -32.03 37.55 16.77
C THR A 5 -31.93 38.89 16.04
N LEU A 6 -30.71 39.40 15.83
CA LEU A 6 -30.49 40.62 15.06
C LEU A 6 -30.51 40.27 13.57
N ILE A 7 -31.55 40.71 12.86
CA ILE A 7 -31.68 40.51 11.40
C ILE A 7 -31.44 41.85 10.71
N ALA A 8 -30.42 41.92 9.87
CA ALA A 8 -30.07 43.10 9.09
C ALA A 8 -29.85 42.75 7.61
N GLN A 9 -30.29 43.63 6.70
CA GLN A 9 -30.09 43.46 5.26
C GLN A 9 -28.74 44.03 4.75
N ARG A 10 -27.90 44.55 5.64
CA ARG A 10 -26.63 45.23 5.33
C ARG A 10 -25.53 44.73 6.28
N ASP A 11 -24.33 45.30 6.15
CA ASP A 11 -23.23 45.03 7.08
C ASP A 11 -23.65 45.27 8.54
N VAL A 12 -23.19 44.41 9.43
CA VAL A 12 -23.40 44.50 10.89
C VAL A 12 -22.05 44.64 11.57
N ASN A 13 -21.88 45.75 12.29
CA ASN A 13 -20.70 46.05 13.09
C ASN A 13 -21.08 46.10 14.57
N ILE A 14 -20.60 45.12 15.35
CA ILE A 14 -20.88 45.02 16.79
C ILE A 14 -19.66 45.48 17.57
N ALA A 15 -19.84 46.55 18.35
CA ALA A 15 -18.83 47.14 19.21
C ALA A 15 -19.24 47.07 20.69
N GLY A 16 -18.27 46.82 21.57
CA GLY A 16 -18.45 46.74 23.02
C GLY A 16 -17.32 45.96 23.67
N THR A 17 -17.04 46.16 24.96
CA THR A 17 -15.99 45.41 25.69
C THR A 17 -16.49 44.07 26.25
N THR A 18 -17.80 43.92 26.42
CA THR A 18 -18.46 42.70 26.89
C THR A 18 -19.78 42.48 26.15
N LEU A 19 -19.98 41.30 25.57
CA LEU A 19 -21.21 40.93 24.85
C LEU A 19 -21.80 39.65 25.44
N GLY A 20 -23.12 39.61 25.62
CA GLY A 20 -23.82 38.38 25.94
C GLY A 20 -24.04 37.53 24.68
N SER A 21 -24.01 36.20 24.78
CA SER A 21 -24.12 35.31 23.60
C SER A 21 -25.44 35.49 22.80
N GLN A 22 -26.52 35.93 23.45
CA GLN A 22 -27.79 36.29 22.81
C GLN A 22 -27.67 37.46 21.82
N MET A 23 -26.63 38.30 21.94
CA MET A 23 -26.33 39.37 20.98
C MET A 23 -25.52 38.87 19.77
N LEU A 24 -25.10 37.60 19.79
CA LEU A 24 -24.37 36.93 18.72
C LEU A 24 -25.25 35.90 18.00
N GLU A 25 -26.57 36.06 18.04
CA GLU A 25 -27.50 35.47 17.06
C GLU A 25 -27.74 36.52 15.96
N VAL A 26 -26.88 36.56 14.94
CA VAL A 26 -26.88 37.62 13.92
C VAL A 26 -27.07 37.03 12.53
N VAL A 27 -28.00 37.63 11.79
CA VAL A 27 -28.25 37.37 10.39
C VAL A 27 -28.01 38.67 9.62
N ALA A 28 -27.01 38.70 8.74
CA ALA A 28 -26.67 39.89 7.96
C ALA A 28 -26.70 39.61 6.45
N GLY A 29 -27.20 40.57 5.65
CA GLY A 29 -27.19 40.47 4.19
C GLY A 29 -25.82 40.69 3.53
N ALA A 30 -24.78 41.01 4.32
CA ALA A 30 -23.41 41.22 3.87
C ALA A 30 -22.44 40.92 5.04
N ASN A 31 -21.47 41.80 5.35
CA ASN A 31 -20.42 41.48 6.31
C ASN A 31 -20.89 41.54 7.78
N ILE A 32 -20.34 40.67 8.63
CA ILE A 32 -20.49 40.71 10.08
C ILE A 32 -19.11 40.92 10.71
N THR A 33 -18.93 42.00 11.46
CA THR A 33 -17.71 42.25 12.23
C THR A 33 -18.01 42.45 13.70
N VAL A 34 -17.36 41.65 14.55
CA VAL A 34 -17.42 41.76 16.02
C VAL A 34 -16.03 42.14 16.54
N GLY A 35 -15.95 43.21 17.35
CA GLY A 35 -14.70 43.69 17.92
C GLY A 35 -13.95 44.73 17.07
N VAL A 36 -14.71 45.54 16.32
CA VAL A 36 -14.24 46.50 15.29
C VAL A 36 -13.17 47.51 15.76
N ASN A 37 -12.96 47.72 17.07
CA ASN A 37 -12.02 48.73 17.61
C ASN A 37 -11.36 48.35 18.94
N VAL A 38 -11.97 47.47 19.74
CA VAL A 38 -11.44 46.97 21.00
C VAL A 38 -11.77 45.48 21.06
N PRO A 39 -10.79 44.62 21.38
CA PRO A 39 -11.05 43.21 21.52
C PRO A 39 -12.15 42.94 22.57
N VAL A 40 -13.05 41.98 22.32
CA VAL A 40 -14.30 41.77 23.10
C VAL A 40 -14.21 40.54 23.99
N THR A 41 -14.85 40.56 25.16
CA THR A 41 -15.16 39.36 25.96
C THR A 41 -16.61 38.92 25.70
N ILE A 42 -16.83 37.64 25.39
CA ILE A 42 -18.16 37.08 25.15
C ILE A 42 -18.47 36.08 26.28
N ASP A 43 -19.66 36.19 26.88
CA ASP A 43 -20.16 35.26 27.90
C ASP A 43 -21.57 34.77 27.51
N GLY A 44 -21.78 33.46 27.53
CA GLY A 44 -23.10 32.84 27.37
C GLY A 44 -23.06 31.39 26.92
N THR A 45 -24.20 30.89 26.42
CA THR A 45 -24.38 29.46 26.11
C THR A 45 -23.97 29.15 24.68
N ASP A 46 -24.63 29.77 23.71
CA ASP A 46 -24.43 29.50 22.27
C ASP A 46 -24.38 30.82 21.50
N ALA A 47 -23.70 30.82 20.35
CA ALA A 47 -23.61 31.94 19.43
C ALA A 47 -23.70 31.46 17.96
N SER A 48 -24.41 32.22 17.12
CA SER A 48 -24.58 31.92 15.69
C SER A 48 -24.52 33.18 14.82
N LEU A 49 -23.50 33.24 13.97
CA LEU A 49 -23.32 34.30 12.98
C LEU A 49 -23.53 33.72 11.59
N LEU A 50 -24.54 34.23 10.88
CA LEU A 50 -24.98 33.73 9.59
C LEU A 50 -25.04 34.87 8.56
N ILE A 51 -24.41 34.63 7.40
CA ILE A 51 -24.67 35.39 6.17
C ILE A 51 -25.49 34.49 5.24
N PRO A 52 -26.83 34.69 5.13
CA PRO A 52 -27.66 33.91 4.24
C PRO A 52 -27.72 34.57 2.85
N ASN A 53 -27.07 33.94 1.88
CA ASN A 53 -27.04 34.36 0.49
C ASN A 53 -27.53 33.26 -0.48
N SER A 54 -28.28 32.26 0.01
CA SER A 54 -28.74 31.16 -0.82
C SER A 54 -29.90 31.54 -1.77
N GLY A 55 -30.14 30.71 -2.79
CA GLY A 55 -31.22 30.94 -3.76
C GLY A 55 -30.91 32.07 -4.74
N THR A 56 -31.71 33.14 -4.72
CA THR A 56 -31.47 34.35 -5.55
C THR A 56 -30.60 35.39 -4.83
N GLY A 57 -29.89 35.00 -3.77
CA GLY A 57 -29.00 35.89 -3.03
C GLY A 57 -27.88 36.43 -3.93
N ASN A 58 -27.56 37.71 -3.79
CA ASN A 58 -26.50 38.37 -4.53
C ASN A 58 -25.78 39.41 -3.68
N ILE A 59 -24.54 39.11 -3.30
CA ILE A 59 -23.60 40.01 -2.64
C ILE A 59 -22.58 40.43 -3.70
N ALA A 60 -22.56 41.70 -4.11
CA ALA A 60 -21.66 42.16 -5.16
C ALA A 60 -20.17 42.18 -4.74
N GLY A 61 -19.90 42.31 -3.43
CA GLY A 61 -18.56 42.40 -2.85
C GLY A 61 -18.17 41.14 -2.08
N ASP A 62 -17.49 41.33 -0.95
CA ASP A 62 -17.12 40.24 -0.03
C ASP A 62 -18.28 39.86 0.90
N ALA A 63 -18.27 38.61 1.34
CA ALA A 63 -19.07 38.11 2.45
C ALA A 63 -18.11 37.66 3.56
N THR A 64 -17.98 38.47 4.61
CA THR A 64 -16.99 38.22 5.67
C THR A 64 -17.65 38.14 7.04
N ILE A 65 -17.31 37.10 7.81
CA ILE A 65 -17.56 37.02 9.25
C ILE A 65 -16.21 37.18 9.96
N THR A 66 -16.05 38.24 10.73
CA THR A 66 -14.83 38.49 11.53
C THR A 66 -15.16 38.60 13.01
N LEU A 67 -14.48 37.80 13.83
CA LEU A 67 -14.48 37.88 15.30
C LEU A 67 -13.06 38.16 15.76
N THR A 68 -12.83 39.32 16.38
CA THR A 68 -11.53 39.66 16.99
C THR A 68 -11.72 39.90 18.49
N LEU A 69 -11.17 39.01 19.32
CA LEU A 69 -11.44 38.94 20.76
C LEU A 69 -10.20 39.26 21.62
N ALA A 70 -10.43 39.81 22.82
CA ALA A 70 -9.34 40.26 23.72
C ALA A 70 -8.64 39.12 24.41
N GLY A 71 -9.38 38.03 24.57
CA GLY A 71 -9.05 36.93 25.43
C GLY A 71 -9.79 35.70 24.94
N ASN A 72 -10.18 34.86 25.89
CA ASN A 72 -10.83 33.60 25.57
C ASN A 72 -12.30 33.81 25.18
N LEU A 73 -12.77 33.00 24.24
CA LEU A 73 -14.18 32.80 23.93
C LEU A 73 -14.69 31.56 24.67
N ALA A 74 -15.73 31.71 25.50
CA ALA A 74 -16.36 30.59 26.21
C ALA A 74 -17.86 30.52 25.88
N LEU A 75 -18.31 29.40 25.31
CA LEU A 75 -19.68 29.14 24.85
C LEU A 75 -20.10 27.71 25.21
N ASN A 76 -20.51 27.49 26.46
CA ASN A 76 -20.67 26.15 27.02
C ASN A 76 -22.01 25.46 26.73
N GLY A 77 -22.89 26.08 25.92
CA GLY A 77 -24.12 25.48 25.44
C GLY A 77 -23.84 24.38 24.41
N ALA A 78 -24.76 23.42 24.28
CA ALA A 78 -24.54 22.22 23.48
C ALA A 78 -24.29 22.49 21.98
N ASN A 79 -24.79 23.62 21.45
CA ASN A 79 -24.58 24.02 20.05
C ASN A 79 -23.30 24.85 19.88
N GLY A 80 -22.79 25.46 20.96
CA GLY A 80 -21.53 26.17 21.01
C GLY A 80 -21.44 27.35 20.04
N LEU A 81 -20.48 27.32 19.12
CA LEU A 81 -20.21 28.39 18.15
C LEU A 81 -20.53 27.94 16.72
N SER A 82 -21.42 28.67 16.04
CA SER A 82 -21.69 28.50 14.62
C SER A 82 -21.34 29.77 13.83
N LEU A 83 -20.43 29.64 12.87
CA LEU A 83 -20.02 30.67 11.92
C LEU A 83 -20.33 30.16 10.52
N ALA A 84 -21.29 30.76 9.83
CA ALA A 84 -21.78 30.23 8.56
C ALA A 84 -21.94 31.31 7.49
N ILE A 85 -21.37 31.05 6.31
CA ILE A 85 -21.69 31.77 5.09
C ILE A 85 -22.43 30.79 4.18
N ASP A 86 -23.73 30.99 4.00
CA ASP A 86 -24.56 30.14 3.15
C ASP A 86 -24.79 30.80 1.79
N ASN A 87 -23.97 30.43 0.82
CA ASN A 87 -24.05 30.85 -0.58
C ASN A 87 -24.64 29.75 -1.50
N SER A 88 -25.41 28.81 -0.94
CA SER A 88 -25.86 27.64 -1.68
C SER A 88 -27.03 27.91 -2.64
N ASN A 89 -27.40 26.91 -3.45
CA ASN A 89 -28.64 26.91 -4.26
C ASN A 89 -28.76 28.09 -5.24
N GLY A 90 -27.65 28.52 -5.84
CA GLY A 90 -27.62 29.62 -6.82
C GLY A 90 -27.18 30.98 -6.26
N GLY A 91 -26.82 31.05 -4.97
CA GLY A 91 -26.27 32.25 -4.36
C GLY A 91 -25.03 32.77 -5.06
N HIS A 92 -24.87 34.10 -5.11
CA HIS A 92 -23.73 34.74 -5.75
C HIS A 92 -23.00 35.71 -4.80
N ILE A 93 -21.69 35.52 -4.62
CA ILE A 93 -20.76 36.44 -3.96
C ILE A 93 -19.75 36.90 -5.01
N GLY A 94 -19.72 38.19 -5.33
CA GLY A 94 -18.89 38.75 -6.41
C GLY A 94 -17.38 38.75 -6.13
N GLN A 95 -16.98 38.73 -4.85
CA GLN A 95 -15.57 38.66 -4.45
C GLN A 95 -15.31 37.44 -3.54
N SER A 96 -14.80 37.62 -2.31
CA SER A 96 -14.37 36.53 -1.43
C SER A 96 -15.41 36.21 -0.36
N ALA A 97 -15.46 34.95 0.06
CA ALA A 97 -16.13 34.52 1.27
C ALA A 97 -15.08 34.21 2.35
N GLN A 98 -15.17 34.85 3.51
CA GLN A 98 -14.18 34.66 4.58
C GLN A 98 -14.82 34.51 5.96
N ILE A 99 -14.36 33.51 6.72
CA ILE A 99 -14.57 33.42 8.16
C ILE A 99 -13.21 33.61 8.84
N LEU A 100 -13.11 34.62 9.69
CA LEU A 100 -11.91 34.94 10.47
C LEU A 100 -12.26 34.95 11.97
N LEU A 101 -11.60 34.09 12.75
CA LEU A 101 -11.69 34.08 14.20
C LEU A 101 -10.31 34.27 14.82
N ASN A 102 -10.11 35.38 15.52
CA ASN A 102 -8.92 35.65 16.31
C ASN A 102 -9.29 35.68 17.80
N ALA A 103 -8.76 34.74 18.58
CA ALA A 103 -9.01 34.64 20.02
C ALA A 103 -7.79 34.16 20.80
N ALA A 104 -7.71 34.46 22.10
CA ALA A 104 -6.65 33.92 22.94
C ALA A 104 -6.85 32.44 23.29
N GLY A 105 -8.09 31.98 23.26
CA GLY A 105 -8.51 30.61 23.49
C GLY A 105 -9.98 30.46 23.10
N LEU A 106 -10.41 29.24 22.75
CA LEU A 106 -11.79 28.91 22.45
C LEU A 106 -12.21 27.71 23.28
N SER A 107 -13.28 27.85 24.06
CA SER A 107 -13.96 26.77 24.76
C SER A 107 -15.43 26.78 24.36
N ALA A 108 -15.89 25.77 23.63
CA ALA A 108 -17.28 25.70 23.17
C ALA A 108 -17.92 24.34 23.45
N GLY A 109 -19.25 24.25 23.47
CA GLY A 109 -19.92 22.95 23.45
C GLY A 109 -19.69 22.21 22.15
N ALA A 110 -19.80 22.90 21.01
CA ALA A 110 -19.43 22.41 19.68
C ALA A 110 -18.89 23.58 18.83
N LEU A 111 -18.25 23.27 17.70
CA LEU A 111 -17.80 24.27 16.73
C LEU A 111 -18.28 23.89 15.33
N ASN A 112 -18.95 24.82 14.66
CA ASN A 112 -19.26 24.73 13.24
C ASN A 112 -18.79 26.00 12.53
N ALA A 113 -17.76 25.88 11.70
CA ALA A 113 -17.30 26.96 10.83
C ALA A 113 -17.42 26.52 9.37
N LEU A 114 -18.37 27.09 8.63
CA LEU A 114 -18.76 26.58 7.32
C LEU A 114 -18.92 27.69 6.29
N ILE A 115 -18.24 27.54 5.16
CA ILE A 115 -18.59 28.25 3.91
C ILE A 115 -19.30 27.26 2.99
N ASN A 116 -20.62 27.39 2.89
CA ASN A 116 -21.45 26.54 2.07
C ASN A 116 -21.70 27.22 0.72
N ASN A 117 -21.09 26.72 -0.34
CA ASN A 117 -21.24 27.21 -1.71
C ASN A 117 -21.80 26.11 -2.64
N ARG A 118 -22.54 25.16 -2.07
CA ARG A 118 -23.11 24.00 -2.78
C ARG A 118 -24.18 24.39 -3.78
N ASN A 119 -24.56 23.45 -4.66
CA ASN A 119 -25.79 23.58 -5.46
C ASN A 119 -25.81 24.84 -6.32
N THR A 120 -24.86 25.00 -7.25
CA THR A 120 -24.74 26.19 -8.13
C THR A 120 -24.41 27.52 -7.44
N GLY A 121 -24.00 27.50 -6.17
CA GLY A 121 -23.40 28.68 -5.53
C GLY A 121 -22.17 29.17 -6.28
N SER A 122 -21.94 30.48 -6.30
CA SER A 122 -20.81 31.11 -6.97
C SER A 122 -20.08 32.11 -6.07
N ILE A 123 -18.77 31.95 -5.95
CA ILE A 123 -17.84 32.89 -5.29
C ILE A 123 -16.82 33.35 -6.33
N GLY A 124 -16.78 34.66 -6.61
CA GLY A 124 -15.97 35.26 -7.67
C GLY A 124 -14.46 35.31 -7.39
N SER A 125 -14.04 35.09 -6.15
CA SER A 125 -12.64 34.97 -5.73
C SER A 125 -12.43 33.74 -4.84
N SER A 126 -11.97 33.89 -3.59
CA SER A 126 -11.58 32.77 -2.72
C SER A 126 -12.59 32.51 -1.60
N ALA A 127 -12.62 31.27 -1.11
CA ALA A 127 -13.35 30.86 0.09
C ALA A 127 -12.35 30.50 1.20
N GLN A 128 -12.35 31.22 2.31
CA GLN A 128 -11.31 31.03 3.34
C GLN A 128 -11.90 30.96 4.75
N ILE A 129 -11.51 29.94 5.50
CA ILE A 129 -11.73 29.87 6.95
C ILE A 129 -10.38 29.95 7.62
N LEU A 130 -10.18 30.97 8.45
CA LEU A 130 -8.98 31.19 9.23
C LEU A 130 -9.32 31.29 10.71
N LEU A 131 -8.94 30.26 11.47
CA LEU A 131 -9.07 30.24 12.93
C LEU A 131 -7.67 30.43 13.55
N ASN A 132 -7.43 31.60 14.14
CA ASN A 132 -6.19 31.94 14.83
C ASN A 132 -6.44 31.98 16.34
N ILE A 133 -6.13 30.88 17.02
CA ILE A 133 -6.29 30.72 18.45
C ILE A 133 -4.91 30.68 19.09
N SER A 134 -4.49 31.72 19.80
CA SER A 134 -3.11 31.73 20.36
C SER A 134 -2.91 30.71 21.48
N GLY A 135 -4.00 30.24 22.10
CA GLY A 135 -4.04 29.23 23.14
C GLY A 135 -4.76 27.96 22.66
N ALA A 136 -5.56 27.35 23.53
CA ALA A 136 -6.27 26.12 23.23
C ALA A 136 -7.59 26.37 22.48
N LEU A 137 -7.89 25.51 21.51
CA LEU A 137 -9.24 25.29 20.96
C LEU A 137 -9.79 24.01 21.60
N THR A 138 -10.86 24.13 22.37
CA THR A 138 -11.48 23.02 23.09
C THR A 138 -12.98 22.95 22.82
N THR A 139 -13.49 21.77 22.46
CA THR A 139 -14.94 21.53 22.32
C THR A 139 -15.40 20.32 23.13
N GLN A 140 -16.61 20.38 23.69
CA GLN A 140 -17.21 19.26 24.42
C GLN A 140 -17.86 18.21 23.51
N GLY A 141 -18.20 18.59 22.28
CA GLY A 141 -18.71 17.76 21.21
C GLY A 141 -17.89 18.02 19.94
N ASP A 142 -18.53 17.88 18.78
CA ASP A 142 -17.86 17.92 17.48
C ASP A 142 -17.31 19.31 17.12
N ALA A 143 -16.25 19.31 16.32
CA ALA A 143 -15.68 20.48 15.69
C ALA A 143 -15.60 20.25 14.17
N THR A 144 -16.51 20.89 13.43
CA THR A 144 -16.59 20.81 11.96
C THR A 144 -16.17 22.13 11.34
N ILE A 145 -15.14 22.08 10.48
CA ILE A 145 -14.51 23.27 9.89
C ILE A 145 -14.31 23.00 8.40
N GLY A 146 -15.06 23.68 7.54
CA GLY A 146 -14.97 23.33 6.12
C GLY A 146 -15.53 24.30 5.10
N THR A 147 -15.15 24.06 3.86
CA THR A 147 -15.70 24.74 2.68
C THR A 147 -16.23 23.71 1.69
N SER A 148 -17.36 24.01 1.03
CA SER A 148 -17.99 23.04 0.13
C SER A 148 -18.61 23.66 -1.10
N ASN A 149 -18.20 23.15 -2.26
CA ASN A 149 -18.77 23.39 -3.58
C ASN A 149 -19.57 22.16 -4.08
N ARG A 150 -19.94 21.26 -3.17
CA ARG A 150 -20.56 19.96 -3.50
C ARG A 150 -21.87 20.09 -4.30
N ASN A 151 -22.11 19.15 -5.21
CA ASN A 151 -23.36 19.02 -5.93
C ASN A 151 -24.35 18.06 -5.22
N ASP A 152 -25.42 18.60 -4.63
CA ASP A 152 -26.43 17.81 -3.91
C ASP A 152 -27.66 17.50 -4.78
N GLY A 153 -27.61 17.83 -6.07
CA GLY A 153 -28.68 17.58 -7.04
C GLY A 153 -29.06 18.76 -7.91
N ALA A 154 -28.63 19.97 -7.57
CA ALA A 154 -28.92 21.18 -8.35
C ALA A 154 -27.77 21.61 -9.28
N GLY A 155 -26.60 20.94 -9.22
CA GLY A 155 -25.36 21.30 -9.89
C GLY A 155 -24.25 21.67 -8.91
N GLY A 156 -22.98 21.58 -9.33
CA GLY A 156 -21.85 21.95 -8.48
C GLY A 156 -21.74 23.44 -8.19
N GLY A 157 -21.21 23.78 -7.03
CA GLY A 157 -20.75 25.14 -6.71
C GLY A 157 -19.48 25.51 -7.46
N THR A 158 -19.19 26.80 -7.57
CA THR A 158 -17.96 27.34 -8.16
C THR A 158 -17.30 28.36 -7.23
N THR A 159 -16.02 28.18 -6.96
CA THR A 159 -15.13 29.18 -6.36
C THR A 159 -14.04 29.49 -7.37
N ALA A 160 -13.92 30.73 -7.84
CA ALA A 160 -12.98 31.07 -8.91
C ALA A 160 -11.50 30.98 -8.48
N GLY A 161 -11.21 31.26 -7.21
CA GLY A 161 -9.89 31.17 -6.59
C GLY A 161 -9.74 29.92 -5.72
N GLY A 162 -8.93 30.01 -4.66
CA GLY A 162 -8.69 28.91 -3.73
C GLY A 162 -9.79 28.73 -2.69
N ALA A 163 -9.91 27.51 -2.17
CA ALA A 163 -10.74 27.19 -1.02
C ALA A 163 -9.85 26.61 0.09
N ILE A 164 -9.72 27.34 1.20
CA ILE A 164 -8.70 27.07 2.22
C ILE A 164 -9.33 27.05 3.61
N VAL A 165 -9.10 25.98 4.34
CA VAL A 165 -9.31 25.87 5.80
C VAL A 165 -7.94 25.93 6.46
N ASN A 166 -7.73 26.91 7.34
CA ASN A 166 -6.48 27.07 8.07
C ASN A 166 -6.77 27.29 9.57
N VAL A 167 -6.28 26.38 10.40
CA VAL A 167 -6.45 26.39 11.85
C VAL A 167 -5.08 26.48 12.51
N ASN A 168 -4.83 27.59 13.20
CA ASN A 168 -3.64 27.80 14.02
C ASN A 168 -4.06 27.78 15.49
N ALA A 169 -3.49 26.87 16.27
CA ALA A 169 -3.77 26.74 17.70
C ALA A 169 -2.50 26.40 18.50
N ASN A 170 -2.44 26.73 19.79
CA ASN A 170 -1.42 26.13 20.65
C ASN A 170 -1.74 24.66 20.92
N SER A 171 -3.02 24.30 21.05
CA SER A 171 -3.45 22.91 21.18
C SER A 171 -4.92 22.79 20.75
N ILE A 172 -5.33 21.60 20.33
CA ILE A 172 -6.71 21.28 19.97
C ILE A 172 -7.14 20.09 20.80
N ALA A 173 -8.26 20.19 21.52
CA ALA A 173 -8.88 19.08 22.24
C ALA A 173 -10.38 19.06 21.97
N VAL A 174 -10.84 18.05 21.23
CA VAL A 174 -12.23 17.88 20.81
C VAL A 174 -12.73 16.61 21.47
N ASN A 175 -13.76 16.66 22.31
CA ASN A 175 -14.30 15.43 22.90
C ASN A 175 -15.13 14.61 21.89
N GLY A 176 -15.61 15.23 20.81
CA GLY A 176 -16.30 14.58 19.69
C GLY A 176 -15.40 14.29 18.49
N LEU A 177 -15.98 14.35 17.30
CA LEU A 177 -15.27 14.26 16.02
C LEU A 177 -14.60 15.60 15.68
N LEU A 178 -13.33 15.56 15.29
CA LEU A 178 -12.67 16.69 14.63
C LEU A 178 -12.71 16.48 13.12
N ASP A 179 -13.47 17.32 12.41
CA ASP A 179 -13.68 17.24 10.96
C ASP A 179 -13.21 18.52 10.26
N GLY A 180 -12.20 18.39 9.41
CA GLY A 180 -11.65 19.46 8.59
C GLY A 180 -11.75 19.12 7.11
N PHE A 181 -12.51 19.89 6.31
CA PHE A 181 -12.72 19.53 4.91
C PHE A 181 -12.72 20.69 3.90
N VAL A 182 -12.27 20.38 2.69
CA VAL A 182 -12.46 21.18 1.47
C VAL A 182 -13.02 20.26 0.39
N SER A 183 -14.19 20.60 -0.16
CA SER A 183 -14.86 19.74 -1.13
C SER A 183 -15.21 20.48 -2.42
N ALA A 184 -14.65 20.01 -3.53
CA ALA A 184 -15.03 20.33 -4.91
C ALA A 184 -15.93 19.24 -5.53
N ASN A 185 -16.53 18.35 -4.73
CA ASN A 185 -17.25 17.19 -5.24
C ASN A 185 -18.40 17.55 -6.21
N GLY A 186 -18.23 17.24 -7.49
CA GLY A 186 -19.12 17.65 -8.57
C GLY A 186 -19.27 19.15 -8.81
N GLY A 187 -18.37 19.95 -8.21
CA GLY A 187 -18.22 21.39 -8.40
C GLY A 187 -16.77 21.77 -8.73
N GLN A 188 -16.43 23.05 -8.57
CA GLN A 188 -15.14 23.57 -9.04
C GLN A 188 -14.49 24.51 -8.03
N ILE A 189 -13.20 24.32 -7.76
CA ILE A 189 -12.30 25.27 -7.11
C ILE A 189 -11.25 25.66 -8.15
N GLY A 190 -11.15 26.94 -8.52
CA GLY A 190 -10.23 27.38 -9.57
C GLY A 190 -8.77 27.51 -9.13
N GLY A 191 -8.51 27.56 -7.82
CA GLY A 191 -7.17 27.57 -7.24
C GLY A 191 -6.88 26.34 -6.37
N THR A 192 -6.05 26.52 -5.34
CA THR A 192 -5.70 25.47 -4.37
C THR A 192 -6.90 25.10 -3.49
N GLY A 193 -7.12 23.81 -3.28
CA GLY A 193 -7.98 23.28 -2.23
C GLY A 193 -7.14 22.80 -1.06
N ALA A 194 -7.31 23.33 0.15
CA ALA A 194 -6.41 22.99 1.25
C ALA A 194 -7.10 22.90 2.62
N VAL A 195 -6.78 21.85 3.37
CA VAL A 195 -7.02 21.71 4.81
C VAL A 195 -5.69 21.77 5.54
N VAL A 196 -5.50 22.78 6.39
CA VAL A 196 -4.25 23.03 7.09
C VAL A 196 -4.51 23.21 8.59
N PHE A 197 -3.87 22.37 9.40
CA PHE A 197 -3.86 22.50 10.86
C PHE A 197 -2.41 22.65 11.31
N ASN A 198 -2.05 23.84 11.79
CA ASN A 198 -0.73 24.12 12.34
C ASN A 198 -0.85 24.29 13.85
N VAL A 199 -0.56 23.22 14.59
CA VAL A 199 -0.74 23.19 16.04
C VAL A 199 0.61 23.02 16.72
N ALA A 200 0.96 23.92 17.63
CA ALA A 200 2.27 23.86 18.29
C ALA A 200 2.36 22.68 19.27
N GLY A 201 1.30 22.48 20.05
CA GLY A 201 1.10 21.38 20.99
C GLY A 201 0.26 20.26 20.37
N ASP A 202 -0.56 19.61 21.19
CA ASP A 202 -1.26 18.40 20.80
C ASP A 202 -2.57 18.67 20.06
N ILE A 203 -2.93 17.76 19.17
CA ILE A 203 -4.28 17.59 18.64
C ILE A 203 -4.84 16.29 19.24
N HIS A 204 -5.98 16.40 19.91
CA HIS A 204 -6.70 15.26 20.48
C HIS A 204 -8.17 15.27 20.07
N ALA A 205 -8.72 14.09 19.72
CA ALA A 205 -10.14 13.91 19.41
C ALA A 205 -10.72 12.62 20.03
N GLY A 206 -11.84 12.76 20.75
CA GLY A 206 -12.50 11.67 21.47
C GLY A 206 -13.35 10.73 20.60
N ALA A 207 -13.82 11.17 19.43
CA ALA A 207 -14.64 10.34 18.53
C ALA A 207 -14.05 10.14 17.12
N GLY A 208 -12.79 10.53 16.92
CA GLY A 208 -12.07 10.37 15.66
C GLY A 208 -11.60 11.69 15.07
N MET A 209 -10.75 11.60 14.05
CA MET A 209 -10.34 12.72 13.23
C MET A 209 -10.55 12.40 11.76
N LEU A 210 -11.12 13.36 11.02
CA LEU A 210 -11.33 13.26 9.60
C LEU A 210 -10.81 14.53 8.91
N PHE A 211 -9.84 14.39 8.02
CA PHE A 211 -9.30 15.49 7.22
C PHE A 211 -9.45 15.18 5.74
N GLN A 212 -10.15 16.04 4.99
CA GLN A 212 -10.51 15.71 3.60
C GLN A 212 -10.29 16.85 2.63
N THR A 213 -9.65 16.56 1.50
CA THR A 213 -9.67 17.43 0.32
C THR A 213 -10.16 16.61 -0.87
N GLN A 214 -11.26 17.04 -1.49
CA GLN A 214 -12.00 16.17 -2.42
C GLN A 214 -12.33 16.88 -3.73
N SER A 215 -12.22 16.16 -4.84
CA SER A 215 -12.61 16.56 -6.19
C SER A 215 -13.36 15.44 -6.92
N ASP A 216 -14.08 14.60 -6.18
CA ASP A 216 -14.83 13.47 -6.73
C ASP A 216 -15.93 13.90 -7.69
N ALA A 217 -16.26 13.03 -8.63
CA ALA A 217 -17.51 13.13 -9.36
C ALA A 217 -18.70 12.80 -8.44
N TYR A 218 -19.62 13.74 -8.28
CA TYR A 218 -20.67 13.63 -7.26
C TYR A 218 -22.02 14.23 -7.69
N ASN A 219 -23.09 13.61 -7.22
CA ASN A 219 -24.45 14.13 -7.27
C ASN A 219 -25.29 13.53 -6.13
N GLY A 220 -25.62 14.34 -5.13
CA GLY A 220 -26.33 13.90 -3.92
C GLY A 220 -27.78 13.46 -4.16
N SER A 221 -28.39 13.81 -5.30
CA SER A 221 -29.74 13.37 -5.66
C SER A 221 -29.81 11.99 -6.31
N GLY A 222 -28.65 11.36 -6.55
CA GLY A 222 -28.55 10.09 -7.29
C GLY A 222 -28.69 10.24 -8.80
N GLY A 223 -28.74 11.47 -9.32
CA GLY A 223 -28.72 11.77 -10.75
C GLY A 223 -27.34 11.55 -11.39
N ALA A 224 -27.19 11.99 -12.65
CA ALA A 224 -25.91 11.93 -13.35
C ALA A 224 -24.81 12.63 -12.56
N LEU A 225 -23.66 11.97 -12.42
CA LEU A 225 -22.51 12.51 -11.71
C LEU A 225 -21.92 13.67 -12.50
N THR A 226 -21.55 14.73 -11.78
CA THR A 226 -20.75 15.83 -12.33
C THR A 226 -19.34 15.65 -11.80
N PRO A 227 -18.29 15.74 -12.63
CA PRO A 227 -16.90 15.75 -12.16
C PRO A 227 -16.61 16.91 -11.20
N GLY A 228 -15.79 16.66 -10.18
CA GLY A 228 -15.20 17.72 -9.36
C GLY A 228 -13.87 18.19 -9.95
N SER A 229 -13.47 19.44 -9.69
CA SER A 229 -12.16 19.93 -10.12
C SER A 229 -11.48 20.88 -9.12
N ILE A 230 -10.17 20.74 -8.97
CA ILE A 230 -9.28 21.68 -8.27
C ILE A 230 -8.25 22.21 -9.29
N GLY A 231 -8.20 23.52 -9.48
CA GLY A 231 -7.43 24.20 -10.53
C GLY A 231 -5.93 24.35 -10.23
N SER A 232 -5.48 23.94 -9.03
CA SER A 232 -4.08 23.92 -8.60
C SER A 232 -3.84 22.68 -7.72
N ASP A 233 -3.04 22.81 -6.66
CA ASP A 233 -2.78 21.73 -5.69
C ASP A 233 -4.00 21.42 -4.80
N ALA A 234 -4.15 20.14 -4.45
CA ALA A 234 -5.01 19.64 -3.39
C ALA A 234 -4.12 19.25 -2.19
N ILE A 235 -4.39 19.81 -1.01
CA ILE A 235 -3.48 19.74 0.14
C ILE A 235 -4.23 19.35 1.42
N ILE A 236 -3.71 18.34 2.12
CA ILE A 236 -3.95 18.12 3.54
C ILE A 236 -2.60 18.26 4.25
N ASN A 237 -2.50 19.19 5.20
CA ASN A 237 -1.28 19.39 5.97
C ASN A 237 -1.60 19.57 7.45
N ILE A 238 -1.33 18.53 8.24
CA ILE A 238 -1.60 18.46 9.67
C ILE A 238 -0.27 18.36 10.41
N THR A 239 0.04 19.37 11.21
CA THR A 239 1.25 19.42 12.05
C THR A 239 0.91 19.64 13.51
N ALA A 240 1.52 18.83 14.38
CA ALA A 240 1.28 18.85 15.84
C ALA A 240 2.49 18.37 16.65
N SER A 241 2.48 18.60 17.97
CA SER A 241 3.34 17.84 18.89
C SER A 241 2.93 16.38 18.93
N ASN A 242 1.67 16.07 19.25
CA ASN A 242 1.11 14.72 19.11
C ASN A 242 -0.24 14.79 18.38
N LEU A 243 -0.58 13.74 17.65
CA LEU A 243 -1.88 13.54 17.03
C LEU A 243 -2.51 12.30 17.67
N THR A 244 -3.53 12.48 18.51
CA THR A 244 -4.09 11.39 19.32
C THR A 244 -5.60 11.26 19.18
N SER A 245 -6.13 10.06 18.99
CA SER A 245 -7.56 9.82 18.99
C SER A 245 -7.97 8.60 19.81
N ASP A 246 -9.10 8.74 20.51
CA ASP A 246 -9.77 7.63 21.19
C ASP A 246 -10.55 6.72 20.22
N ALA A 247 -10.60 7.07 18.93
CA ALA A 247 -11.14 6.27 17.83
C ALA A 247 -10.14 6.21 16.68
N PHE A 248 -10.52 6.64 15.47
CA PHE A 248 -9.70 6.59 14.25
C PHE A 248 -9.01 7.93 13.95
N ILE A 249 -7.95 7.88 13.14
CA ILE A 249 -7.35 9.04 12.48
C ILE A 249 -7.41 8.78 10.97
N GLU A 250 -8.14 9.61 10.23
CA GLU A 250 -8.31 9.46 8.78
C GLU A 250 -7.98 10.78 8.08
N ALA A 251 -7.12 10.69 7.07
CA ALA A 251 -6.87 11.76 6.13
C ALA A 251 -7.03 11.20 4.71
N ASP A 252 -7.84 11.87 3.92
CA ASP A 252 -8.18 11.41 2.57
C ASP A 252 -8.16 12.54 1.55
N LEU A 253 -7.42 12.30 0.47
CA LEU A 253 -7.49 13.10 -0.73
C LEU A 253 -8.17 12.29 -1.83
N PHE A 254 -9.44 12.62 -2.12
CA PHE A 254 -10.24 11.88 -3.09
C PHE A 254 -10.39 12.64 -4.41
N ASN A 255 -10.02 11.98 -5.51
CA ASN A 255 -10.17 12.43 -6.89
C ASN A 255 -10.77 11.32 -7.74
N ASN A 256 -12.00 10.93 -7.45
CA ASN A 256 -12.62 9.74 -8.03
C ASN A 256 -13.67 10.04 -9.11
N GLY A 257 -13.89 9.08 -10.01
CA GLY A 257 -15.03 9.03 -10.93
C GLY A 257 -15.05 10.10 -12.04
N GLY A 258 -13.90 10.69 -12.36
CA GLY A 258 -13.76 11.78 -13.33
C GLY A 258 -13.21 13.06 -12.74
N GLY A 259 -12.84 13.05 -11.46
CA GLY A 259 -12.22 14.18 -10.78
C GLY A 259 -10.93 14.63 -11.45
N HIS A 260 -10.64 15.94 -11.36
CA HIS A 260 -9.41 16.51 -11.89
C HIS A 260 -8.71 17.47 -10.94
N ILE A 261 -7.46 17.17 -10.60
CA ILE A 261 -6.53 18.06 -9.89
C ILE A 261 -5.46 18.53 -10.88
N HIS A 262 -5.38 19.83 -11.14
CA HIS A 262 -4.44 20.40 -12.11
C HIS A 262 -3.02 20.59 -11.56
N GLY A 263 -2.85 20.49 -10.25
CA GLY A 263 -1.56 20.51 -9.56
C GLY A 263 -1.23 19.18 -8.90
N ASN A 264 -0.55 19.25 -7.77
CA ASN A 264 -0.18 18.10 -6.95
C ASN A 264 -1.29 17.71 -5.99
N ALA A 265 -1.31 16.44 -5.60
CA ALA A 265 -2.05 15.93 -4.46
C ALA A 265 -1.05 15.68 -3.33
N VAL A 266 -1.13 16.45 -2.24
CA VAL A 266 -0.19 16.36 -1.13
C VAL A 266 -0.95 16.11 0.16
N GLU A 267 -0.63 15.02 0.83
CA GLU A 267 -1.16 14.65 2.12
C GLU A 267 -0.02 14.51 3.12
N THR A 268 -0.08 15.25 4.22
CA THR A 268 0.96 15.24 5.24
C THR A 268 0.32 15.22 6.63
N LEU A 269 0.62 14.17 7.38
CA LEU A 269 0.38 14.08 8.81
C LEU A 269 1.76 13.96 9.47
N SER A 270 2.24 15.07 10.04
CA SER A 270 3.59 15.14 10.60
C SER A 270 3.57 15.62 12.04
N THR A 271 4.09 14.80 12.95
CA THR A 271 4.22 15.14 14.37
C THR A 271 5.67 15.07 14.85
N THR A 272 5.99 15.83 15.90
CA THR A 272 7.30 15.70 16.59
C THR A 272 7.30 14.61 17.66
N GLY A 273 6.13 14.32 18.21
CA GLY A 273 5.79 13.22 19.12
C GLY A 273 5.01 12.14 18.38
N ASP A 274 3.98 11.58 19.00
CA ASP A 274 3.34 10.36 18.49
C ASP A 274 2.13 10.66 17.59
N ILE A 275 1.86 9.76 16.65
CA ILE A 275 0.56 9.58 16.01
C ILE A 275 -0.05 8.32 16.63
N ASN A 276 -1.18 8.47 17.33
CA ASN A 276 -1.76 7.40 18.14
C ASN A 276 -3.28 7.34 18.03
N ALA A 277 -3.83 6.22 17.55
CA ALA A 277 -5.27 5.97 17.47
C ALA A 277 -5.64 4.68 18.22
N GLN A 278 -6.80 4.65 18.87
CA GLN A 278 -7.31 3.40 19.47
C GLN A 278 -7.92 2.46 18.41
N ASP A 279 -8.42 3.01 17.32
CA ASP A 279 -8.82 2.28 16.12
C ASP A 279 -7.84 2.61 14.98
N SER A 280 -8.31 2.68 13.74
CA SER A 280 -7.47 2.67 12.55
C SER A 280 -6.78 4.01 12.30
N ILE A 281 -5.57 3.97 11.72
CA ILE A 281 -4.89 5.14 11.14
C ILE A 281 -4.88 4.94 9.63
N LEU A 282 -5.57 5.82 8.91
CA LEU A 282 -5.72 5.77 7.46
C LEU A 282 -5.23 7.09 6.85
N ALA A 283 -4.32 6.98 5.90
CA ALA A 283 -3.87 8.09 5.05
C ALA A 283 -4.00 7.61 3.60
N THR A 284 -4.83 8.26 2.79
CA THR A 284 -5.05 7.81 1.41
C THR A 284 -5.19 8.94 0.39
N ILE A 285 -4.45 8.81 -0.71
CA ILE A 285 -4.68 9.58 -1.94
C ILE A 285 -5.31 8.65 -2.96
N GLN A 286 -6.48 9.02 -3.49
CA GLN A 286 -7.19 8.23 -4.49
C GLN A 286 -7.41 9.05 -5.76
N ASP A 287 -6.97 8.50 -6.87
CA ASP A 287 -7.20 8.99 -8.23
C ASP A 287 -7.71 7.83 -9.08
N THR A 288 -8.99 7.50 -8.94
CA THR A 288 -9.56 6.30 -9.58
C THR A 288 -10.80 6.63 -10.36
N ALA A 289 -11.16 5.84 -11.36
CA ALA A 289 -12.46 5.96 -12.00
C ALA A 289 -13.60 5.39 -11.14
N PHE A 290 -13.39 4.97 -9.89
CA PHE A 290 -14.51 4.52 -9.07
C PHE A 290 -15.51 5.64 -8.84
N SER A 291 -16.81 5.32 -8.96
CA SER A 291 -17.83 6.29 -8.58
C SER A 291 -18.04 6.26 -7.05
N PRO A 292 -18.18 7.43 -6.40
CA PRO A 292 -18.58 7.48 -4.99
C PRO A 292 -19.95 6.84 -4.72
N ASN A 293 -20.82 6.77 -5.73
CA ASN A 293 -22.13 6.13 -5.65
C ASN A 293 -22.11 4.63 -6.02
N GLY A 294 -20.91 4.07 -6.25
CA GLY A 294 -20.68 2.68 -6.64
C GLY A 294 -20.52 2.48 -8.15
N GLY A 295 -19.67 1.53 -8.54
CA GLY A 295 -19.36 1.21 -9.94
C GLY A 295 -18.16 1.99 -10.49
N VAL A 296 -18.01 1.98 -11.82
CA VAL A 296 -16.92 2.66 -12.54
C VAL A 296 -17.50 3.87 -13.31
N GLY A 297 -17.04 5.05 -12.95
CA GLY A 297 -17.28 6.34 -13.60
C GLY A 297 -16.23 6.67 -14.67
N SER A 298 -15.95 7.98 -14.84
CA SER A 298 -14.95 8.44 -15.82
C SER A 298 -13.53 8.33 -15.26
N PRO A 299 -12.49 8.20 -16.10
CA PRO A 299 -11.09 8.30 -15.67
C PRO A 299 -10.83 9.60 -14.92
N SER A 300 -10.14 9.51 -13.79
CA SER A 300 -9.68 10.66 -13.02
C SER A 300 -8.25 11.03 -13.37
N ARG A 301 -7.84 12.25 -13.00
CA ARG A 301 -6.50 12.75 -13.30
C ARG A 301 -5.93 13.68 -12.23
N ILE A 302 -4.63 13.50 -11.95
CA ILE A 302 -3.74 14.43 -11.26
C ILE A 302 -2.63 14.87 -12.24
N ASP A 303 -2.54 16.15 -12.53
CA ASP A 303 -1.55 16.70 -13.49
C ASP A 303 -0.15 16.89 -12.87
N GLY A 304 -0.05 16.90 -11.54
CA GLY A 304 1.19 16.92 -10.77
C GLY A 304 1.56 15.55 -10.18
N SER A 305 2.26 15.58 -9.04
CA SER A 305 2.62 14.39 -8.26
C SER A 305 1.60 14.10 -7.16
N ALA A 306 1.55 12.85 -6.71
CA ALA A 306 0.88 12.42 -5.49
C ALA A 306 1.93 12.11 -4.42
N LEU A 307 1.87 12.81 -3.29
CA LEU A 307 2.81 12.64 -2.17
C LEU A 307 2.05 12.46 -0.87
N LEU A 308 2.23 11.32 -0.24
CA LEU A 308 1.68 11.01 1.08
C LEU A 308 2.82 10.86 2.08
N ILE A 309 2.76 11.65 3.16
CA ILE A 309 3.73 11.61 4.25
C ILE A 309 3.00 11.34 5.57
N LEU A 310 3.34 10.21 6.20
CA LEU A 310 2.95 9.88 7.57
C LEU A 310 4.21 9.84 8.44
N ASN A 311 4.42 10.89 9.24
CA ASN A 311 5.66 11.10 9.97
C ASN A 311 5.42 11.36 11.47
N GLY A 312 6.13 10.64 12.33
CA GLY A 312 6.04 10.84 13.77
C GLY A 312 7.25 10.28 14.53
N ARG A 313 7.20 10.39 15.85
CA ARG A 313 8.09 9.67 16.78
C ARG A 313 7.70 8.21 16.84
N ASN A 314 6.46 7.94 17.22
CA ASN A 314 5.85 6.63 17.07
C ASN A 314 4.57 6.76 16.23
N ILE A 315 4.29 5.75 15.42
CA ILE A 315 3.01 5.59 14.71
C ILE A 315 2.36 4.35 15.30
N ILE A 316 1.29 4.54 16.08
CA ILE A 316 0.71 3.50 16.93
C ILE A 316 -0.78 3.42 16.71
N THR A 317 -1.28 2.22 16.48
CA THR A 317 -2.70 1.91 16.57
C THR A 317 -2.92 0.74 17.53
N ALA A 318 -4.02 0.74 18.27
CA ALA A 318 -4.48 -0.43 19.03
C ALA A 318 -5.40 -1.35 18.20
N SER A 319 -5.73 -0.97 16.96
CA SER A 319 -6.61 -1.73 16.09
C SER A 319 -6.01 -3.10 15.75
N THR A 320 -6.88 -4.11 15.79
CA THR A 320 -6.61 -5.48 15.36
C THR A 320 -7.25 -5.78 14.01
N ALA A 321 -7.73 -4.75 13.30
CA ALA A 321 -8.36 -4.89 12.01
C ALA A 321 -7.43 -5.62 11.03
N ALA A 322 -7.97 -6.64 10.37
CA ALA A 322 -7.29 -7.46 9.39
C ALA A 322 -8.30 -7.82 8.29
N GLY A 323 -7.82 -8.01 7.07
CA GLY A 323 -8.68 -8.32 5.94
C GLY A 323 -7.95 -8.33 4.61
N THR A 324 -8.71 -8.15 3.54
CA THR A 324 -8.19 -8.08 2.18
C THR A 324 -7.79 -6.63 1.87
N PRO A 325 -6.50 -6.35 1.57
CA PRO A 325 -6.04 -5.03 1.15
C PRO A 325 -6.88 -4.46 -0.01
N GLY A 326 -7.22 -3.17 0.09
CA GLY A 326 -8.03 -2.45 -0.90
C GLY A 326 -9.53 -2.79 -0.89
N VAL A 327 -10.01 -3.61 0.06
CA VAL A 327 -11.42 -3.98 0.23
C VAL A 327 -11.87 -3.72 1.66
N ASP A 328 -11.12 -4.26 2.62
CA ASP A 328 -11.39 -4.10 4.04
C ASP A 328 -10.60 -2.92 4.61
N ILE A 329 -11.05 -2.37 5.75
CA ILE A 329 -10.30 -1.36 6.49
C ILE A 329 -9.13 -2.05 7.20
N MET A 330 -7.92 -1.52 7.01
CA MET A 330 -6.71 -2.00 7.68
C MET A 330 -6.50 -1.26 9.00
N ALA A 331 -5.75 -1.84 9.93
CA ALA A 331 -5.42 -1.17 11.19
C ALA A 331 -4.54 0.07 10.97
N LEU A 332 -3.56 -0.06 10.07
CA LEU A 332 -2.69 1.03 9.64
C LEU A 332 -2.57 1.02 8.11
N GLU A 333 -2.93 2.12 7.46
CA GLU A 333 -2.89 2.25 6.01
C GLU A 333 -2.23 3.57 5.58
N ALA A 334 -1.28 3.48 4.65
CA ALA A 334 -0.78 4.61 3.88
C ALA A 334 -0.72 4.21 2.40
N SER A 335 -1.60 4.80 1.59
CA SER A 335 -1.86 4.31 0.24
C SER A 335 -2.03 5.40 -0.80
N ILE A 336 -1.48 5.16 -2.00
CA ILE A 336 -1.86 5.88 -3.20
C ILE A 336 -2.57 4.91 -4.15
N TYR A 337 -3.82 5.20 -4.48
CA TYR A 337 -4.62 4.45 -5.44
C TYR A 337 -4.72 5.24 -6.74
N THR A 338 -4.17 4.68 -7.82
CA THR A 338 -4.32 5.22 -9.19
C THR A 338 -4.79 4.13 -10.18
N ASN A 339 -5.15 2.96 -9.64
CA ASN A 339 -5.81 1.88 -10.36
C ASN A 339 -7.18 2.31 -10.88
N VAL A 340 -7.76 1.47 -11.74
CA VAL A 340 -9.11 1.71 -12.30
C VAL A 340 -9.11 2.99 -13.13
N SER A 341 -8.22 3.07 -14.12
CA SER A 341 -8.09 4.21 -15.04
C SER A 341 -7.75 5.56 -14.38
N GLY A 342 -7.00 5.55 -13.27
CA GLY A 342 -6.36 6.75 -12.72
C GLY A 342 -5.18 7.21 -13.57
N THR A 343 -4.80 8.48 -13.44
CA THR A 343 -3.60 9.05 -14.06
C THR A 343 -2.95 10.10 -13.17
N ILE A 344 -1.74 9.80 -12.69
CA ILE A 344 -0.84 10.76 -12.07
C ILE A 344 0.24 11.12 -13.09
N SER A 345 0.37 12.39 -13.47
CA SER A 345 1.37 12.79 -14.49
C SER A 345 2.79 12.91 -13.91
N GLY A 346 2.91 13.14 -12.59
CA GLY A 346 4.16 13.22 -11.84
C GLY A 346 4.58 11.91 -11.17
N ASP A 347 5.21 12.05 -10.01
CA ASP A 347 5.62 10.93 -9.15
C ASP A 347 4.47 10.50 -8.23
N ALA A 348 4.46 9.24 -7.79
CA ALA A 348 3.60 8.74 -6.73
C ALA A 348 4.48 8.21 -5.59
N ALA A 349 4.45 8.87 -4.43
CA ALA A 349 5.32 8.54 -3.30
C ALA A 349 4.55 8.41 -1.99
N VAL A 350 4.75 7.28 -1.30
CA VAL A 350 4.27 7.00 0.05
C VAL A 350 5.46 6.93 1.00
N ASP A 351 5.52 7.85 1.95
CA ASP A 351 6.57 7.92 2.98
C ASP A 351 5.97 7.70 4.37
N VAL A 352 6.31 6.58 5.01
CA VAL A 352 5.92 6.24 6.38
C VAL A 352 7.15 6.21 7.27
N ILE A 353 7.33 7.25 8.08
CA ILE A 353 8.58 7.50 8.80
C ILE A 353 8.29 7.67 10.29
N ALA A 354 8.78 6.73 11.11
CA ALA A 354 8.83 6.87 12.55
C ALA A 354 10.28 7.06 13.02
N SER A 355 10.57 8.08 13.82
CA SER A 355 11.92 8.19 14.44
C SER A 355 12.17 7.17 15.55
N GLN A 356 11.10 6.52 16.04
CA GLN A 356 11.15 5.37 16.95
C GLN A 356 10.38 4.20 16.37
N ASN A 357 9.08 4.03 16.65
CA ASN A 357 8.43 2.75 16.38
C ASN A 357 7.19 2.88 15.51
N ILE A 358 6.94 1.85 14.70
CA ILE A 358 5.64 1.59 14.07
C ILE A 358 5.03 0.38 14.77
N SER A 359 3.83 0.51 15.32
CA SER A 359 3.13 -0.56 16.04
C SER A 359 1.67 -0.66 15.61
N SER A 360 1.30 -1.78 15.01
CA SER A 360 -0.07 -2.09 14.57
C SER A 360 -0.40 -3.55 14.81
N PRO A 361 -1.13 -3.93 15.88
CA PRO A 361 -1.47 -5.33 16.13
C PRO A 361 -2.24 -6.02 14.98
N GLY A 362 -3.02 -5.23 14.21
CA GLY A 362 -3.67 -5.66 12.98
C GLY A 362 -2.79 -5.52 11.73
N THR A 363 -3.41 -5.65 10.56
CA THR A 363 -2.72 -5.54 9.26
C THR A 363 -2.23 -4.11 9.03
N ALA A 364 -0.96 -3.98 8.67
CA ALA A 364 -0.37 -2.76 8.14
C ALA A 364 -0.23 -2.84 6.61
N LEU A 365 -0.63 -1.77 5.92
CA LEU A 365 -0.67 -1.69 4.46
C LEU A 365 -0.01 -0.40 3.98
N PHE A 366 1.08 -0.54 3.24
CA PHE A 366 1.81 0.56 2.62
C PHE A 366 1.96 0.26 1.13
N TRP A 367 1.30 1.03 0.25
CA TRP A 367 1.42 0.72 -1.16
C TRP A 367 1.10 1.86 -2.14
N VAL A 368 1.62 1.69 -3.36
CA VAL A 368 1.14 2.39 -4.56
C VAL A 368 0.40 1.38 -5.43
N ALA A 369 -0.92 1.54 -5.55
CA ALA A 369 -1.80 0.67 -6.32
C ALA A 369 -2.12 1.30 -7.69
N ASN A 370 -1.31 0.98 -8.71
CA ASN A 370 -1.42 1.43 -10.11
C ASN A 370 -1.98 0.35 -11.07
N GLY A 371 -2.23 -0.86 -10.58
CA GLY A 371 -2.59 -2.02 -11.42
C GLY A 371 -4.02 -1.99 -11.99
N ASN A 372 -4.30 -2.92 -12.90
CA ASN A 372 -5.63 -3.14 -13.48
C ASN A 372 -6.54 -3.94 -12.55
N TYR A 373 -6.92 -3.32 -11.44
CA TYR A 373 -7.74 -3.94 -10.41
C TYR A 373 -9.09 -4.39 -10.96
N GLN A 374 -9.41 -5.68 -10.79
CA GLN A 374 -10.65 -6.31 -11.25
C GLN A 374 -10.96 -6.14 -12.76
N ASN A 375 -9.94 -5.91 -13.60
CA ASN A 375 -10.10 -5.58 -15.02
C ASN A 375 -10.91 -4.28 -15.28
N LEU A 376 -10.89 -3.33 -14.34
CA LEU A 376 -11.64 -2.07 -14.43
C LEU A 376 -10.81 -0.93 -15.06
N GLY A 377 -9.62 -1.25 -15.56
CA GLY A 377 -8.71 -0.35 -16.26
C GLY A 377 -7.39 -0.18 -15.50
N PRO A 378 -6.24 -0.20 -16.21
CA PRO A 378 -4.94 0.06 -15.60
C PRO A 378 -4.80 1.53 -15.18
N GLY A 379 -3.95 1.80 -14.19
CA GLY A 379 -3.49 3.14 -13.86
C GLY A 379 -2.30 3.59 -14.70
N SER A 380 -1.96 4.87 -14.59
CA SER A 380 -0.77 5.46 -15.20
C SER A 380 -0.07 6.43 -14.25
N ILE A 381 1.22 6.21 -14.00
CA ILE A 381 2.12 7.14 -13.29
C ILE A 381 3.16 7.64 -14.29
N GLY A 382 3.20 8.95 -14.54
CA GLY A 382 4.04 9.56 -15.58
C GLY A 382 5.53 9.61 -15.24
N ARG A 383 5.89 9.51 -13.96
CA ARG A 383 7.28 9.42 -13.49
C ARG A 383 7.46 8.19 -12.57
N SER A 384 8.08 8.33 -11.40
CA SER A 384 8.44 7.20 -10.54
C SER A 384 7.33 6.87 -9.53
N ALA A 385 7.30 5.61 -9.09
CA ALA A 385 6.52 5.15 -7.95
C ALA A 385 7.46 4.75 -6.81
N ALA A 386 7.19 5.23 -5.60
CA ALA A 386 8.01 4.95 -4.44
C ALA A 386 7.18 4.61 -3.19
N VAL A 387 7.65 3.62 -2.43
CA VAL A 387 7.18 3.35 -1.07
C VAL A 387 8.41 3.30 -0.15
N THR A 388 8.44 4.20 0.84
CA THR A 388 9.50 4.30 1.83
C THR A 388 8.94 4.06 3.22
N VAL A 389 9.44 3.04 3.92
CA VAL A 389 9.07 2.74 5.30
C VAL A 389 10.32 2.76 6.17
N SER A 390 10.34 3.56 7.23
CA SER A 390 11.48 3.65 8.14
C SER A 390 11.07 3.76 9.60
N ALA A 391 11.66 2.94 10.46
CA ALA A 391 11.54 3.03 11.92
C ALA A 391 12.78 2.47 12.64
N ASN A 392 12.88 2.63 13.96
CA ASN A 392 13.73 1.77 14.79
C ASN A 392 13.12 0.37 14.86
N ASP A 393 11.92 0.23 15.43
CA ASP A 393 11.25 -1.07 15.48
C ASP A 393 9.89 -1.01 14.77
N ILE A 394 9.62 -2.02 13.94
CA ILE A 394 8.33 -2.20 13.26
C ILE A 394 7.71 -3.47 13.83
N SER A 395 6.51 -3.37 14.40
CA SER A 395 5.75 -4.49 14.95
C SER A 395 4.32 -4.50 14.42
N THR A 396 3.97 -5.48 13.60
CA THR A 396 2.66 -5.53 12.94
C THR A 396 1.96 -6.89 13.10
N GLY A 397 0.66 -6.97 12.75
CA GLY A 397 0.00 -8.21 12.37
C GLY A 397 0.56 -8.74 11.04
N ASP A 398 -0.26 -8.78 9.99
CA ASP A 398 0.27 -8.90 8.61
C ASP A 398 0.92 -7.58 8.17
N LEU A 399 1.92 -7.65 7.30
CA LEU A 399 2.55 -6.48 6.67
C LEU A 399 2.58 -6.63 5.16
N PHE A 400 1.93 -5.67 4.48
CA PHE A 400 1.98 -5.51 3.04
C PHE A 400 2.70 -4.21 2.70
N ASP A 401 3.81 -4.33 1.97
CA ASP A 401 4.61 -3.21 1.47
C ASP A 401 4.81 -3.39 -0.03
N GLN A 402 4.05 -2.67 -0.87
CA GLN A 402 3.89 -3.05 -2.28
C GLN A 402 3.83 -1.89 -3.29
N ILE A 403 4.33 -2.13 -4.49
CA ILE A 403 4.02 -1.34 -5.68
C ILE A 403 3.34 -2.28 -6.69
N LEU A 404 2.11 -1.96 -7.06
CA LEU A 404 1.30 -2.77 -7.95
C LEU A 404 1.10 -2.06 -9.28
N SER A 405 1.72 -2.53 -10.36
CA SER A 405 1.66 -1.96 -11.71
C SER A 405 1.40 -3.05 -12.76
N TYR A 406 0.33 -3.83 -12.57
CA TYR A 406 -0.02 -4.97 -13.43
C TYR A 406 -1.16 -4.66 -14.43
N GLY A 407 -1.31 -5.51 -15.46
CA GLY A 407 -2.48 -5.56 -16.35
C GLY A 407 -2.62 -4.39 -17.33
N GLY A 408 -1.51 -3.93 -17.89
CA GLY A 408 -1.42 -2.79 -18.81
C GLY A 408 -1.05 -1.46 -18.15
N ALA A 409 -0.79 -1.48 -16.84
CA ALA A 409 -0.40 -0.29 -16.09
C ALA A 409 1.02 0.18 -16.41
N VAL A 410 1.24 1.48 -16.30
CA VAL A 410 2.50 2.13 -16.67
C VAL A 410 3.07 2.95 -15.52
N ILE A 411 4.38 2.82 -15.31
CA ILE A 411 5.23 3.71 -14.52
C ILE A 411 6.29 4.30 -15.48
N GLY A 412 6.33 5.62 -15.58
CA GLY A 412 7.19 6.37 -16.50
C GLY A 412 8.67 6.42 -16.11
N GLY A 413 8.98 6.17 -14.83
CA GLY A 413 10.32 6.16 -14.25
C GLY A 413 10.61 4.86 -13.51
N ASP A 414 11.21 4.98 -12.33
CA ASP A 414 11.57 3.84 -11.47
C ASP A 414 10.38 3.41 -10.59
N ALA A 415 10.34 2.12 -10.24
CA ALA A 415 9.53 1.60 -9.14
C ALA A 415 10.48 1.22 -7.99
N SER A 416 10.41 1.93 -6.87
CA SER A 416 11.35 1.78 -5.75
C SER A 416 10.63 1.49 -4.44
N LEU A 417 10.98 0.38 -3.81
CA LEU A 417 10.51 0.02 -2.47
C LEU A 417 11.70 -0.02 -1.51
N LEU A 418 11.61 0.71 -0.40
CA LEU A 418 12.64 0.77 0.63
C LEU A 418 12.02 0.59 2.01
N LEU A 419 12.42 -0.46 2.71
CA LEU A 419 12.08 -0.67 4.12
C LEU A 419 13.36 -0.71 4.97
N THR A 420 13.44 0.17 5.97
CA THR A 420 14.56 0.24 6.91
C THR A 420 14.06 0.13 8.36
N ALA A 421 14.62 -0.81 9.10
CA ALA A 421 14.38 -0.95 10.53
C ALA A 421 15.65 -1.31 11.31
N THR A 422 15.65 -1.11 12.62
CA THR A 422 16.52 -1.88 13.51
C THR A 422 16.00 -3.32 13.57
N SER A 423 14.75 -3.50 14.01
CA SER A 423 14.07 -4.79 14.07
C SER A 423 12.71 -4.74 13.37
N LEU A 424 12.38 -5.77 12.59
CA LEU A 424 11.05 -5.98 12.01
C LEU A 424 10.42 -7.25 12.59
N SER A 425 9.22 -7.12 13.17
CA SER A 425 8.45 -8.22 13.75
C SER A 425 7.02 -8.23 13.21
N VAL A 426 6.71 -9.22 12.37
CA VAL A 426 5.41 -9.42 11.74
C VAL A 426 4.74 -10.63 12.38
N ASN A 427 3.63 -10.43 13.10
CA ASN A 427 2.84 -11.52 13.68
C ASN A 427 1.81 -12.05 12.66
N GLY A 428 2.29 -12.41 11.48
CA GLY A 428 1.47 -12.76 10.33
C GLY A 428 2.34 -13.02 9.12
N THR A 429 1.81 -12.78 7.93
CA THR A 429 2.57 -12.84 6.67
C THR A 429 3.27 -11.51 6.43
N PHE A 430 4.54 -11.58 6.01
CA PHE A 430 5.24 -10.44 5.45
C PHE A 430 5.27 -10.59 3.93
N ASP A 431 4.54 -9.73 3.21
CA ASP A 431 4.44 -9.75 1.75
C ASP A 431 4.87 -8.42 1.16
N THR A 432 6.12 -8.40 0.69
CA THR A 432 6.68 -7.25 0.00
C THR A 432 6.89 -7.52 -1.47
N ARG A 433 6.43 -6.58 -2.30
CA ARG A 433 6.23 -6.87 -3.72
C ARG A 433 6.29 -5.67 -4.64
N ILE A 434 7.02 -5.79 -5.74
CA ILE A 434 6.76 -5.00 -6.96
C ILE A 434 6.12 -5.95 -7.97
N ASP A 435 4.88 -5.67 -8.38
CA ASP A 435 4.14 -6.47 -9.35
C ASP A 435 3.91 -5.70 -10.66
N ASN A 436 4.69 -6.02 -11.67
CA ASN A 436 4.62 -5.51 -13.04
C ASN A 436 4.07 -6.55 -14.04
N THR A 437 3.24 -7.49 -13.57
CA THR A 437 2.66 -8.53 -14.44
C THR A 437 1.86 -7.90 -15.58
N SER A 438 2.26 -8.12 -16.84
CA SER A 438 1.68 -7.46 -18.02
C SER A 438 1.69 -5.91 -17.93
N GLY A 439 2.60 -5.32 -17.15
CA GLY A 439 2.76 -3.89 -16.98
C GLY A 439 4.00 -3.32 -17.69
N THR A 440 4.26 -2.04 -17.52
CA THR A 440 5.48 -1.39 -17.98
C THR A 440 6.06 -0.48 -16.90
N ILE A 441 7.33 -0.70 -16.56
CA ILE A 441 8.18 0.21 -15.79
C ILE A 441 9.29 0.64 -16.75
N HIS A 442 9.36 1.92 -17.11
CA HIS A 442 10.39 2.39 -18.05
C HIS A 442 11.79 2.49 -17.43
N GLY A 443 11.89 2.63 -16.11
CA GLY A 443 13.13 2.65 -15.35
C GLY A 443 13.46 1.31 -14.69
N ASN A 444 14.08 1.38 -13.52
CA ASN A 444 14.43 0.24 -12.68
C ASN A 444 13.26 -0.19 -11.80
N ALA A 445 13.24 -1.47 -11.44
CA ALA A 445 12.42 -1.99 -10.35
C ALA A 445 13.37 -2.42 -9.23
N SER A 446 13.31 -1.74 -8.08
CA SER A 446 14.24 -1.93 -6.97
C SER A 446 13.50 -2.16 -5.67
N MET A 447 13.84 -3.24 -4.97
CA MET A 447 13.34 -3.56 -3.64
C MET A 447 14.52 -3.69 -2.67
N ILE A 448 14.54 -2.87 -1.62
CA ILE A 448 15.64 -2.82 -0.66
C ILE A 448 15.08 -2.98 0.77
N PHE A 449 15.59 -3.98 1.49
CA PHE A 449 15.22 -4.28 2.87
C PHE A 449 16.43 -4.27 3.76
N ASN A 450 16.45 -3.38 4.74
CA ASN A 450 17.56 -3.23 5.67
C ASN A 450 17.07 -3.37 7.10
N THR A 451 17.48 -4.43 7.80
CA THR A 451 17.25 -4.57 9.25
C THR A 451 18.57 -4.81 9.98
N SER A 452 18.92 -4.01 10.98
CA SER A 452 20.24 -4.12 11.63
C SER A 452 20.34 -5.27 12.65
N THR A 453 19.22 -5.74 13.23
CA THR A 453 19.22 -6.78 14.27
C THR A 453 18.49 -8.06 13.86
N ALA A 454 17.25 -7.95 13.40
CA ALA A 454 16.40 -9.09 13.12
C ALA A 454 15.21 -8.73 12.21
N LEU A 455 14.82 -9.70 11.40
CA LEU A 455 13.57 -9.72 10.64
C LEU A 455 12.82 -11.01 10.99
N THR A 456 11.69 -10.90 11.66
CA THR A 456 10.89 -12.06 12.10
C THR A 456 9.46 -11.98 11.57
N SER A 457 8.98 -13.09 11.04
CA SER A 457 7.59 -13.31 10.65
C SER A 457 7.10 -14.62 11.26
N THR A 458 5.92 -14.64 11.89
CA THR A 458 5.30 -15.89 12.36
C THR A 458 4.65 -16.68 11.23
N GLY A 459 4.33 -16.01 10.11
CA GLY A 459 3.79 -16.59 8.89
C GLY A 459 4.84 -16.81 7.81
N ASP A 460 4.38 -16.73 6.56
CA ASP A 460 5.24 -16.79 5.37
C ASP A 460 5.96 -15.45 5.17
N GLN A 461 7.09 -15.49 4.46
CA GLN A 461 7.78 -14.29 4.00
C GLN A 461 7.95 -14.32 2.48
N PHE A 462 7.44 -13.30 1.82
CA PHE A 462 7.50 -13.14 0.38
C PHE A 462 8.23 -11.86 0.00
N TYR A 463 9.27 -11.98 -0.80
CA TYR A 463 10.03 -10.89 -1.40
C TYR A 463 10.01 -11.08 -2.90
N GLN A 464 9.15 -10.33 -3.59
CA GLN A 464 8.81 -10.65 -4.97
C GLN A 464 8.90 -9.45 -5.89
N LEU A 465 9.71 -9.56 -6.93
CA LEU A 465 9.64 -8.70 -8.09
C LEU A 465 9.03 -9.50 -9.24
N ILE A 466 7.76 -9.26 -9.53
CA ILE A 466 7.00 -10.00 -10.55
C ILE A 466 6.94 -9.15 -11.80
N ASN A 467 7.34 -9.71 -12.94
CA ASN A 467 7.37 -9.08 -14.25
C ASN A 467 6.90 -10.11 -15.29
N ALA A 468 5.87 -10.89 -14.97
CA ALA A 468 5.37 -11.98 -15.82
C ALA A 468 4.38 -11.47 -16.88
N ASP A 469 3.84 -12.39 -17.69
CA ASP A 469 2.78 -12.15 -18.68
C ASP A 469 3.05 -10.98 -19.63
N GLY A 470 4.30 -10.90 -20.11
CA GLY A 470 4.76 -9.85 -21.01
C GLY A 470 5.05 -8.50 -20.35
N GLY A 471 5.23 -8.47 -19.03
CA GLY A 471 5.72 -7.28 -18.32
C GLY A 471 7.04 -6.76 -18.87
N ALA A 472 7.27 -5.44 -18.81
CA ALA A 472 8.50 -4.81 -19.27
C ALA A 472 9.13 -3.94 -18.19
N ILE A 473 10.44 -4.14 -17.95
CA ILE A 473 11.29 -3.28 -17.12
C ILE A 473 12.41 -2.73 -18.01
N GLY A 474 12.43 -1.41 -18.19
CA GLY A 474 13.40 -0.73 -19.06
C GLY A 474 14.80 -0.57 -18.46
N GLY A 475 14.95 -0.79 -17.15
CA GLY A 475 16.21 -0.78 -16.42
C GLY A 475 16.58 -2.15 -15.85
N SER A 476 17.09 -2.17 -14.61
CA SER A 476 17.40 -3.38 -13.86
C SER A 476 16.26 -3.78 -12.92
N ALA A 477 16.17 -5.08 -12.65
CA ALA A 477 15.35 -5.66 -11.58
C ALA A 477 16.29 -6.04 -10.43
N THR A 478 16.18 -5.36 -9.28
CA THR A 478 17.07 -5.56 -8.14
C THR A 478 16.28 -5.84 -6.87
N LEU A 479 16.68 -6.88 -6.15
CA LEU A 479 16.13 -7.25 -4.85
C LEU A 479 17.30 -7.43 -3.88
N ASP A 480 17.41 -6.53 -2.92
CA ASP A 480 18.46 -6.50 -1.91
C ASP A 480 17.88 -6.68 -0.52
N VAL A 481 18.25 -7.77 0.14
CA VAL A 481 17.92 -8.01 1.56
C VAL A 481 19.20 -7.99 2.37
N THR A 482 19.26 -7.11 3.36
CA THR A 482 20.36 -7.03 4.31
C THR A 482 19.83 -7.13 5.73
N THR A 483 20.17 -8.23 6.41
CA THR A 483 19.77 -8.45 7.80
C THR A 483 20.84 -9.17 8.60
N LYS A 484 20.82 -8.98 9.93
CA LYS A 484 21.62 -9.82 10.82
C LYS A 484 20.98 -11.19 11.04
N ASN A 485 19.72 -11.25 11.42
CA ASN A 485 19.02 -12.51 11.62
C ASN A 485 17.67 -12.47 10.91
N LEU A 486 17.25 -13.60 10.35
CA LEU A 486 15.94 -13.77 9.74
C LEU A 486 15.24 -14.97 10.36
N SER A 487 13.93 -14.86 10.63
CA SER A 487 13.11 -15.97 11.07
C SER A 487 11.78 -15.97 10.33
N SER A 488 11.53 -17.00 9.52
CA SER A 488 10.20 -17.27 8.96
C SER A 488 9.57 -18.44 9.70
N GLY A 489 8.40 -18.21 10.30
CA GLY A 489 7.62 -19.24 11.00
C GLY A 489 7.02 -20.28 10.05
N ARG A 490 7.04 -20.01 8.74
CA ARG A 490 6.62 -20.93 7.68
C ARG A 490 7.69 -20.96 6.58
N SER A 491 7.34 -20.56 5.35
CA SER A 491 8.24 -20.55 4.19
C SER A 491 8.91 -19.20 3.97
N LEU A 492 10.03 -19.22 3.26
CA LEU A 492 10.71 -18.04 2.73
C LEU A 492 10.74 -18.15 1.21
N PHE A 493 10.22 -17.13 0.53
CA PHE A 493 10.21 -17.07 -0.92
C PHE A 493 10.76 -15.74 -1.40
N VAL A 494 11.89 -15.79 -2.11
CA VAL A 494 12.60 -14.62 -2.63
C VAL A 494 12.76 -14.80 -4.12
N ALA A 495 12.17 -13.91 -4.92
CA ALA A 495 12.10 -14.14 -6.35
C ALA A 495 12.10 -12.88 -7.21
N ILE A 496 12.75 -13.00 -8.37
CA ILE A 496 12.48 -12.18 -9.56
C ILE A 496 11.79 -13.09 -10.59
N LEU A 497 10.54 -12.79 -10.91
CA LEU A 497 9.67 -13.65 -11.72
C LEU A 497 9.32 -12.99 -13.04
N ASN A 498 10.11 -13.22 -14.09
CA ASN A 498 9.77 -12.80 -15.46
C ASN A 498 8.87 -13.83 -16.17
N SER A 499 8.60 -14.98 -15.55
CA SER A 499 7.74 -16.05 -16.07
C SER A 499 6.98 -16.75 -14.94
N THR A 500 5.71 -17.04 -15.17
CA THR A 500 4.80 -17.78 -14.27
C THR A 500 4.83 -19.30 -14.51
N ASN A 501 5.60 -19.78 -15.51
CA ASN A 501 5.68 -21.20 -15.89
C ASN A 501 4.33 -21.85 -16.27
N ASP A 502 3.31 -21.04 -16.58
CA ASP A 502 1.97 -21.48 -17.01
C ASP A 502 1.76 -21.40 -18.53
N GLY A 503 2.82 -21.05 -19.27
CA GLY A 503 2.78 -20.81 -20.71
C GLY A 503 2.41 -19.37 -21.10
N GLY A 504 2.28 -18.45 -20.13
CA GLY A 504 2.20 -17.02 -20.35
C GLY A 504 3.45 -16.45 -21.04
N ALA A 505 3.33 -15.23 -21.58
CA ALA A 505 4.46 -14.54 -22.20
C ALA A 505 5.52 -14.21 -21.15
N THR A 506 6.79 -14.47 -21.46
CA THR A 506 7.88 -14.02 -20.60
C THR A 506 7.97 -12.50 -20.62
N GLY A 507 8.15 -11.89 -19.46
CA GLY A 507 8.49 -10.49 -19.38
C GLY A 507 9.93 -10.22 -19.77
N THR A 508 10.27 -8.94 -19.82
CA THR A 508 11.57 -8.43 -20.29
C THR A 508 12.22 -7.54 -19.23
N VAL A 509 13.54 -7.67 -19.08
CA VAL A 509 14.37 -6.79 -18.25
C VAL A 509 15.52 -6.30 -19.12
N ALA A 510 15.55 -5.01 -19.45
CA ALA A 510 16.52 -4.51 -20.44
C ALA A 510 17.98 -4.56 -19.95
N SER A 511 18.21 -4.52 -18.63
CA SER A 511 19.53 -4.58 -18.01
C SER A 511 19.70 -5.86 -17.18
N ASN A 512 20.00 -5.77 -15.88
CA ASN A 512 20.33 -6.91 -15.04
C ASN A 512 19.16 -7.33 -14.16
N ALA A 513 19.05 -8.63 -13.87
CA ALA A 513 18.25 -9.17 -12.78
C ALA A 513 19.19 -9.59 -11.65
N THR A 514 19.06 -9.02 -10.45
CA THR A 514 19.96 -9.31 -9.34
C THR A 514 19.21 -9.47 -8.04
N LEU A 515 19.44 -10.60 -7.38
CA LEU A 515 18.98 -10.91 -6.03
C LEU A 515 20.21 -10.98 -5.13
N ASN A 516 20.35 -10.05 -4.20
CA ASN A 516 21.36 -10.10 -3.14
C ASN A 516 20.70 -10.42 -1.80
N PHE A 517 21.12 -11.51 -1.19
CA PHE A 517 20.61 -11.93 0.11
C PHE A 517 21.75 -11.97 1.13
N ASN A 518 21.88 -10.88 1.88
CA ASN A 518 22.98 -10.61 2.80
C ASN A 518 22.51 -10.87 4.23
N VAL A 519 22.70 -12.11 4.72
CA VAL A 519 22.45 -12.46 6.12
C VAL A 519 23.80 -12.60 6.82
N SER A 520 24.08 -11.77 7.83
CA SER A 520 25.37 -11.83 8.55
C SER A 520 25.38 -12.79 9.73
N GLY A 521 24.21 -13.11 10.30
CA GLY A 521 23.98 -14.09 11.35
C GLY A 521 23.25 -15.31 10.81
N THR A 522 22.07 -15.61 11.36
CA THR A 522 21.30 -16.81 10.98
C THR A 522 19.94 -16.46 10.39
N ALA A 523 19.62 -17.04 9.24
CA ALA A 523 18.27 -17.18 8.70
C ALA A 523 17.70 -18.54 9.12
N THR A 524 16.58 -18.56 9.85
CA THR A 524 15.86 -19.78 10.25
C THR A 524 14.51 -19.81 9.54
N VAL A 525 14.24 -20.87 8.79
CA VAL A 525 12.99 -21.06 8.04
C VAL A 525 12.39 -22.39 8.44
N VAL A 526 11.12 -22.42 8.85
CA VAL A 526 10.50 -23.64 9.41
C VAL A 526 10.25 -24.70 8.35
N THR A 527 9.79 -24.28 7.16
CA THR A 527 9.55 -25.15 6.01
C THR A 527 10.53 -24.79 4.89
N ASP A 528 10.07 -24.57 3.65
CA ASP A 528 10.95 -24.37 2.49
C ASP A 528 11.49 -22.94 2.38
N ALA A 529 12.75 -22.83 1.92
CA ALA A 529 13.40 -21.58 1.54
C ALA A 529 13.76 -21.62 0.05
N THR A 530 13.07 -20.80 -0.75
CA THR A 530 13.23 -20.73 -2.21
C THR A 530 13.78 -19.38 -2.64
N PHE A 531 14.82 -19.42 -3.46
CA PHE A 531 15.45 -18.27 -4.09
C PHE A 531 15.47 -18.50 -5.59
N GLN A 532 14.79 -17.65 -6.37
CA GLN A 532 14.72 -17.88 -7.81
C GLN A 532 14.76 -16.64 -8.69
N ILE A 533 15.29 -16.84 -9.90
CA ILE A 533 15.07 -15.95 -11.03
C ILE A 533 14.49 -16.79 -12.17
N ASN A 534 13.20 -16.57 -12.48
CA ASN A 534 12.49 -17.23 -13.57
C ASN A 534 12.39 -16.30 -14.78
N GLY A 535 12.47 -16.87 -15.98
CA GLY A 535 12.69 -16.12 -17.22
C GLY A 535 13.99 -15.33 -17.18
N SER A 536 15.06 -15.92 -16.62
CA SER A 536 16.33 -15.21 -16.41
C SER A 536 17.09 -14.90 -17.72
N ASP A 537 16.70 -15.55 -18.82
CA ASP A 537 17.11 -15.28 -20.20
C ASP A 537 16.55 -13.97 -20.76
N SER A 538 15.55 -13.38 -20.10
CA SER A 538 15.00 -12.07 -20.47
C SER A 538 15.86 -10.88 -20.06
N ALA A 539 16.89 -11.09 -19.23
CA ALA A 539 17.83 -10.08 -18.76
C ALA A 539 19.19 -10.20 -19.47
N ALA A 540 19.95 -9.10 -19.53
CA ALA A 540 21.32 -9.11 -20.06
C ALA A 540 22.27 -9.96 -19.19
N SER A 541 22.05 -9.93 -17.87
CA SER A 541 22.71 -10.80 -16.91
C SER A 541 21.80 -11.04 -15.71
N SER A 542 21.85 -12.27 -15.18
CA SER A 542 21.08 -12.67 -14.00
C SER A 542 22.02 -13.16 -12.90
N ALA A 543 21.77 -12.74 -11.65
CA ALA A 543 22.60 -13.11 -10.51
C ALA A 543 21.78 -13.35 -9.23
N ILE A 544 22.09 -14.44 -8.52
CA ILE A 544 21.62 -14.71 -7.16
C ILE A 544 22.86 -14.82 -6.25
N ASN A 545 22.97 -13.96 -5.24
CA ASN A 545 24.15 -13.88 -4.39
C ASN A 545 23.79 -14.10 -2.91
N PHE A 546 24.44 -15.09 -2.30
CA PHE A 546 24.41 -15.37 -0.87
C PHE A 546 25.73 -14.92 -0.24
N ASN A 547 25.69 -13.83 0.53
CA ASN A 547 26.90 -13.19 1.07
C ASN A 547 27.00 -13.36 2.59
N GLY A 548 27.55 -14.49 3.02
CA GLY A 548 27.75 -14.83 4.43
C GLY A 548 26.57 -15.56 5.07
N GLY A 549 26.70 -15.79 6.38
CA GLY A 549 25.61 -16.25 7.24
C GLY A 549 25.32 -17.74 7.22
N THR A 550 24.40 -18.12 8.11
CA THR A 550 23.85 -19.48 8.23
C THR A 550 22.40 -19.49 7.79
N TYR A 551 22.03 -20.38 6.88
CA TYR A 551 20.67 -20.62 6.40
C TYR A 551 20.22 -21.97 6.94
N ASN A 552 19.40 -21.95 7.97
CA ASN A 552 18.89 -23.13 8.64
C ASN A 552 17.41 -23.34 8.29
N VAL A 553 17.17 -24.22 7.33
CA VAL A 553 15.85 -24.72 6.95
C VAL A 553 15.55 -25.90 7.88
N VAL A 554 14.67 -25.69 8.86
CA VAL A 554 14.47 -26.64 9.96
C VAL A 554 13.90 -27.96 9.45
N HIS A 555 12.96 -27.88 8.51
CA HIS A 555 12.39 -29.02 7.80
C HIS A 555 12.20 -28.65 6.33
N GLY A 556 12.46 -29.55 5.40
CA GLY A 556 12.18 -29.33 3.97
C GLY A 556 13.38 -28.84 3.16
N THR A 557 13.11 -27.97 2.18
CA THR A 557 14.03 -27.71 1.07
C THR A 557 14.63 -26.32 1.12
N PHE A 558 15.96 -26.24 0.99
CA PHE A 558 16.63 -25.05 0.47
C PHE A 558 16.76 -25.20 -1.05
N GLU A 559 16.17 -24.28 -1.81
CA GLU A 559 16.23 -24.27 -3.28
C GLU A 559 16.74 -22.93 -3.81
N GLY A 560 17.85 -22.97 -4.54
CA GLY A 560 18.28 -21.91 -5.44
C GLY A 560 18.01 -22.32 -6.88
N PHE A 561 17.27 -21.51 -7.64
CA PHE A 561 16.84 -21.86 -9.00
C PHE A 561 17.01 -20.72 -10.00
N MET A 562 17.54 -21.03 -11.18
CA MET A 562 17.48 -20.18 -12.37
C MET A 562 17.21 -21.04 -13.62
N ASP A 563 16.21 -20.67 -14.43
CA ASP A 563 15.84 -21.40 -15.64
C ASP A 563 16.71 -21.05 -16.86
N GLY A 564 17.07 -19.78 -17.02
CA GLY A 564 18.00 -19.26 -18.02
C GLY A 564 19.46 -19.18 -17.55
N SER A 565 20.27 -18.42 -18.28
CA SER A 565 21.70 -18.25 -17.97
C SER A 565 21.90 -17.21 -16.86
N GLY A 566 22.98 -17.34 -16.09
CA GLY A 566 23.26 -16.44 -14.98
C GLY A 566 24.32 -17.01 -14.05
N THR A 567 24.60 -16.29 -12.97
CA THR A 567 25.53 -16.74 -11.93
C THR A 567 24.84 -16.84 -10.57
N MET A 568 24.92 -17.99 -9.93
CA MET A 568 24.54 -18.14 -8.52
C MET A 568 25.82 -18.22 -7.70
N THR A 569 25.99 -17.33 -6.73
CA THR A 569 27.19 -17.24 -5.90
C THR A 569 26.89 -17.58 -4.45
N PHE A 570 27.59 -18.57 -3.91
CA PHE A 570 27.66 -18.84 -2.47
C PHE A 570 29.01 -18.35 -1.95
N ASN A 571 28.99 -17.26 -1.17
CA ASN A 571 30.18 -16.63 -0.64
C ASN A 571 30.17 -16.66 0.89
N ASN A 572 30.88 -17.64 1.48
CA ASN A 572 30.92 -17.87 2.93
C ASN A 572 29.53 -18.16 3.54
N ALA A 573 28.68 -18.89 2.80
CA ALA A 573 27.35 -19.28 3.27
C ALA A 573 27.39 -20.69 3.88
N THR A 574 26.78 -20.86 5.05
CA THR A 574 26.50 -22.17 5.66
C THR A 574 25.03 -22.49 5.47
N ILE A 575 24.69 -23.63 4.88
CA ILE A 575 23.31 -24.01 4.61
C ILE A 575 23.03 -25.38 5.23
N HIS A 576 21.95 -25.47 6.00
CA HIS A 576 21.43 -26.70 6.58
C HIS A 576 19.96 -26.87 6.18
N ALA A 577 19.62 -28.03 5.62
CA ALA A 577 18.26 -28.37 5.19
C ALA A 577 18.07 -29.90 5.13
N ASP A 578 16.83 -30.39 4.99
CA ASP A 578 16.63 -31.81 4.65
C ASP A 578 17.06 -32.08 3.22
N THR A 579 16.67 -31.20 2.32
CA THR A 579 17.04 -31.22 0.91
C THR A 579 17.67 -29.90 0.53
N LEU A 580 18.81 -29.95 -0.16
CA LEU A 580 19.50 -28.78 -0.69
C LEU A 580 19.67 -28.94 -2.19
N LYS A 581 19.07 -28.00 -2.93
CA LYS A 581 19.11 -27.92 -4.37
C LYS A 581 19.61 -26.55 -4.80
N ALA A 582 20.65 -26.50 -5.62
CA ALA A 582 21.08 -25.29 -6.31
C ALA A 582 21.22 -25.61 -7.80
N VAL A 583 20.46 -24.94 -8.66
CA VAL A 583 20.40 -25.26 -10.08
C VAL A 583 20.35 -24.02 -10.97
N ILE A 584 21.05 -24.11 -12.10
CA ILE A 584 21.00 -23.15 -13.19
C ILE A 584 20.90 -23.91 -14.52
N PHE A 585 19.76 -23.85 -15.18
CA PHE A 585 19.49 -24.63 -16.40
C PHE A 585 19.97 -23.97 -17.69
N GLY A 586 20.26 -22.67 -17.69
CA GLY A 586 20.74 -21.95 -18.87
C GLY A 586 22.02 -22.52 -19.47
N ALA A 587 22.17 -22.37 -20.78
CA ALA A 587 23.31 -22.87 -21.53
C ALA A 587 24.67 -22.42 -20.95
N ASN A 588 24.75 -21.21 -20.38
CA ASN A 588 25.95 -20.64 -19.77
C ASN A 588 25.80 -20.43 -18.25
N GLY A 589 24.96 -21.23 -17.58
CA GLY A 589 24.75 -21.15 -16.14
C GLY A 589 26.02 -21.41 -15.33
N THR A 590 26.30 -20.59 -14.33
CA THR A 590 27.48 -20.73 -13.47
C THR A 590 27.09 -20.78 -12.00
N LEU A 591 27.37 -21.90 -11.34
CA LEU A 591 27.31 -22.02 -9.90
C LEU A 591 28.71 -21.78 -9.33
N ARG A 592 28.91 -20.65 -8.65
CA ARG A 592 30.19 -20.25 -8.07
C ARG A 592 30.16 -20.41 -6.56
N ILE A 593 31.05 -21.24 -6.02
CA ILE A 593 31.07 -21.60 -4.61
C ILE A 593 32.40 -21.22 -4.00
N GLY A 594 32.38 -20.35 -2.99
CA GLY A 594 33.59 -19.79 -2.38
C GLY A 594 33.42 -19.39 -0.93
N GLY A 595 34.44 -18.70 -0.41
CA GLY A 595 34.43 -18.09 0.92
C GLY A 595 34.42 -19.04 2.12
N GLY A 596 34.64 -20.35 1.95
CA GLY A 596 34.50 -21.30 3.06
C GLY A 596 33.09 -21.90 3.22
N SER A 597 32.26 -21.84 2.17
CA SER A 597 30.86 -22.28 2.24
C SER A 597 30.70 -23.74 2.67
N VAL A 598 29.62 -24.03 3.40
CA VAL A 598 29.31 -25.35 3.96
C VAL A 598 27.87 -25.71 3.62
N PHE A 599 27.68 -26.89 3.04
CA PHE A 599 26.38 -27.40 2.63
C PHE A 599 26.09 -28.67 3.43
N GLN A 600 25.00 -28.68 4.20
CA GLN A 600 24.58 -29.79 5.05
C GLN A 600 23.15 -30.20 4.67
N ALA A 601 23.01 -31.38 4.09
CA ALA A 601 21.72 -31.95 3.73
C ALA A 601 21.46 -33.26 4.49
N ASN A 602 20.28 -33.39 5.11
CA ASN A 602 19.92 -34.63 5.78
C ASN A 602 19.58 -35.77 4.81
N THR A 603 19.05 -35.43 3.64
CA THR A 603 18.54 -36.40 2.66
C THR A 603 19.26 -36.28 1.33
N LEU A 604 19.27 -35.09 0.73
CA LEU A 604 19.70 -34.90 -0.65
C LEU A 604 20.42 -33.57 -0.87
N LEU A 605 21.58 -33.63 -1.54
CA LEU A 605 22.39 -32.47 -1.91
C LEU A 605 22.71 -32.48 -3.41
N HIS A 606 22.10 -31.57 -4.17
CA HIS A 606 22.27 -31.43 -5.62
C HIS A 606 22.78 -30.04 -6.00
N LEU A 607 23.94 -29.99 -6.69
CA LEU A 607 24.55 -28.78 -7.25
C LEU A 607 24.66 -28.91 -8.78
N TYR A 608 23.82 -28.19 -9.51
CA TYR A 608 23.55 -28.44 -10.94
C TYR A 608 23.78 -27.20 -11.80
N ALA A 609 24.57 -27.34 -12.86
CA ALA A 609 24.67 -26.41 -13.98
C ALA A 609 24.80 -27.21 -15.30
N PRO A 610 23.77 -27.98 -15.70
CA PRO A 610 23.88 -28.98 -16.77
C PRO A 610 23.86 -28.40 -18.19
N GLY A 611 23.74 -27.07 -18.34
CA GLY A 611 23.76 -26.40 -19.64
C GLY A 611 25.00 -26.74 -20.48
N SER A 612 24.94 -26.53 -21.79
CA SER A 612 26.00 -26.93 -22.72
C SER A 612 27.39 -26.34 -22.41
N ASN A 613 27.43 -25.16 -21.80
CA ASN A 613 28.63 -24.50 -21.26
C ASN A 613 28.51 -24.27 -19.74
N GLY A 614 27.62 -24.99 -19.08
CA GLY A 614 27.35 -24.83 -17.66
C GLY A 614 28.56 -25.20 -16.81
N LEU A 615 28.75 -24.43 -15.73
CA LEU A 615 29.93 -24.47 -14.89
C LEU A 615 29.54 -24.59 -13.42
N VAL A 616 30.12 -25.55 -12.72
CA VAL A 616 30.23 -25.52 -11.25
C VAL A 616 31.68 -25.22 -10.91
N ASP A 617 31.92 -24.10 -10.22
CA ASP A 617 33.26 -23.60 -9.91
C ASP A 617 33.48 -23.42 -8.41
N PHE A 618 34.41 -24.21 -7.86
CA PHE A 618 34.84 -24.12 -6.47
C PHE A 618 36.10 -23.26 -6.35
N VAL A 619 35.94 -22.06 -5.80
CA VAL A 619 37.00 -21.04 -5.74
C VAL A 619 37.58 -20.82 -4.36
N ALA A 620 37.07 -21.53 -3.36
CA ALA A 620 37.64 -21.63 -2.03
C ALA A 620 37.29 -22.99 -1.41
N ASN A 621 37.98 -23.34 -0.33
CA ASN A 621 37.69 -24.57 0.42
C ASN A 621 36.20 -24.63 0.78
N THR A 622 35.58 -25.77 0.53
CA THR A 622 34.13 -25.95 0.67
C THR A 622 33.87 -27.31 1.32
N THR A 623 32.84 -27.40 2.15
CA THR A 623 32.39 -28.68 2.72
C THR A 623 31.02 -29.03 2.16
N LEU A 624 30.90 -30.24 1.61
CA LEU A 624 29.65 -30.84 1.17
C LEU A 624 29.35 -32.04 2.06
N ASP A 625 28.32 -31.94 2.89
CA ASP A 625 27.88 -32.99 3.79
C ASP A 625 26.44 -33.37 3.44
N SER A 626 26.26 -34.62 3.02
CA SER A 626 24.98 -35.17 2.63
C SER A 626 24.86 -36.53 3.31
N SER A 627 23.99 -36.61 4.31
CA SER A 627 23.95 -37.78 5.20
C SER A 627 23.07 -38.91 4.68
N GLY A 628 21.99 -38.58 3.96
CA GLY A 628 21.06 -39.56 3.39
C GLY A 628 21.51 -40.17 2.06
N THR A 629 22.19 -39.38 1.22
CA THR A 629 22.65 -39.81 -0.12
C THR A 629 24.01 -39.19 -0.46
N ALA A 630 24.72 -39.76 -1.44
CA ALA A 630 25.93 -39.16 -1.98
C ALA A 630 25.61 -37.78 -2.60
N ALA A 631 26.39 -36.76 -2.26
CA ALA A 631 26.27 -35.45 -2.89
C ALA A 631 26.43 -35.56 -4.41
N VAL A 632 25.61 -34.84 -5.16
CA VAL A 632 25.65 -34.83 -6.63
C VAL A 632 26.06 -33.46 -7.14
N ILE A 633 27.11 -33.46 -7.97
CA ILE A 633 27.60 -32.30 -8.69
C ILE A 633 27.45 -32.60 -10.18
N ALA A 634 26.66 -31.83 -10.92
CA ALA A 634 26.40 -32.07 -12.34
C ALA A 634 26.55 -30.81 -13.17
N ALA A 635 27.55 -30.76 -14.05
CA ALA A 635 27.76 -29.64 -14.98
C ALA A 635 28.62 -30.03 -16.19
N ASN A 636 28.54 -29.28 -17.29
CA ASN A 636 29.43 -29.53 -18.42
C ASN A 636 30.90 -29.41 -18.00
N THR A 637 31.23 -28.36 -17.25
CA THR A 637 32.53 -28.17 -16.61
C THR A 637 32.38 -28.15 -15.10
N VAL A 638 33.20 -28.90 -14.40
CA VAL A 638 33.36 -28.80 -12.94
C VAL A 638 34.80 -28.43 -12.67
N THR A 639 35.03 -27.27 -12.06
CA THR A 639 36.37 -26.76 -11.72
C THR A 639 36.54 -26.72 -10.21
N ILE A 640 37.68 -27.24 -9.73
CA ILE A 640 38.18 -26.93 -8.39
C ILE A 640 39.47 -26.15 -8.56
N GLU A 641 39.48 -24.89 -8.14
CA GLU A 641 40.61 -24.00 -8.39
C GLU A 641 41.91 -24.47 -7.72
N ASN A 642 43.04 -23.92 -8.17
CA ASN A 642 44.35 -24.32 -7.65
C ASN A 642 44.47 -24.15 -6.13
N GLY A 643 44.91 -25.21 -5.45
CA GLY A 643 45.04 -25.23 -3.99
C GLY A 643 43.72 -25.30 -3.21
N VAL A 644 42.56 -25.39 -3.89
CA VAL A 644 41.25 -25.53 -3.26
C VAL A 644 40.94 -27.00 -2.93
N VAL A 645 40.36 -27.23 -1.76
CA VAL A 645 39.91 -28.54 -1.29
C VAL A 645 38.39 -28.53 -1.10
N VAL A 646 37.70 -29.42 -1.81
CA VAL A 646 36.29 -29.72 -1.56
C VAL A 646 36.21 -30.95 -0.66
N THR A 647 35.76 -30.77 0.58
CA THR A 647 35.68 -31.85 1.57
C THR A 647 34.30 -32.50 1.50
N ILE A 648 34.26 -33.81 1.25
CA ILE A 648 33.02 -34.58 1.34
C ILE A 648 32.91 -35.12 2.77
N GLY A 649 32.02 -34.52 3.55
CA GLY A 649 31.82 -34.81 4.97
C GLY A 649 31.05 -36.12 5.23
N GLY A 650 30.18 -36.50 4.30
CA GLY A 650 29.41 -37.74 4.37
C GLY A 650 30.28 -38.99 4.26
N SER A 651 29.72 -40.15 4.63
CA SER A 651 30.41 -41.45 4.55
C SER A 651 30.51 -42.02 3.13
N THR A 652 29.77 -41.43 2.18
CA THR A 652 29.73 -41.84 0.77
C THR A 652 30.48 -40.83 -0.11
N PRO A 653 31.32 -41.29 -1.06
CA PRO A 653 31.96 -40.40 -2.01
C PRO A 653 30.93 -39.63 -2.84
N ALA A 654 31.22 -38.38 -3.20
CA ALA A 654 30.34 -37.60 -4.08
C ALA A 654 30.30 -38.18 -5.51
N ASN A 655 29.18 -37.97 -6.20
CA ASN A 655 29.03 -38.28 -7.62
C ASN A 655 29.20 -36.99 -8.44
N VAL A 656 30.26 -36.95 -9.26
CA VAL A 656 30.52 -35.83 -10.16
C VAL A 656 30.20 -36.26 -11.58
N TYR A 657 29.18 -35.64 -12.17
CA TYR A 657 28.78 -35.82 -13.56
C TYR A 657 29.30 -34.64 -14.37
N ALA A 658 30.38 -34.86 -15.14
CA ALA A 658 31.04 -33.80 -15.89
C ALA A 658 31.65 -34.29 -17.21
N ASN A 659 31.60 -33.44 -18.24
CA ASN A 659 32.33 -33.67 -19.49
C ASN A 659 33.78 -33.15 -19.37
N VAL A 660 33.97 -32.07 -18.59
CA VAL A 660 35.26 -31.43 -18.35
C VAL A 660 35.52 -31.32 -16.84
N PRO A 661 36.07 -32.37 -16.20
CA PRO A 661 36.38 -32.38 -14.77
C PRO A 661 37.75 -31.75 -14.48
N ASN A 662 37.77 -30.43 -14.33
CA ASN A 662 38.97 -29.60 -14.10
C ASN A 662 39.44 -29.63 -12.64
N TYR A 663 40.04 -30.74 -12.25
CA TYR A 663 40.66 -30.95 -10.94
C TYR A 663 41.71 -32.06 -11.00
N SER A 664 42.40 -32.30 -9.88
CA SER A 664 43.44 -33.32 -9.75
C SER A 664 42.94 -34.70 -10.16
N GLY A 665 43.75 -35.42 -10.93
CA GLY A 665 43.50 -36.80 -11.33
C GLY A 665 43.44 -37.77 -10.15
N ARG A 666 44.00 -37.40 -8.99
CA ARG A 666 43.84 -38.17 -7.74
C ARG A 666 42.40 -38.21 -7.24
N SER A 667 41.61 -37.23 -7.63
CA SER A 667 40.19 -37.11 -7.28
C SER A 667 39.26 -37.43 -8.46
N GLY A 668 39.80 -38.00 -9.55
CA GLY A 668 39.04 -38.35 -10.76
C GLY A 668 39.02 -37.29 -11.86
N GLY A 669 39.78 -36.20 -11.73
CA GLY A 669 39.82 -35.11 -12.72
C GLY A 669 40.85 -35.30 -13.83
N ASN A 670 40.98 -34.28 -14.68
CA ASN A 670 41.87 -34.28 -15.86
C ASN A 670 43.27 -33.68 -15.60
N ASN A 671 43.59 -33.29 -14.35
CA ASN A 671 44.82 -32.58 -13.93
C ASN A 671 45.00 -31.17 -14.52
N SER A 672 43.94 -30.51 -14.99
CA SER A 672 44.05 -29.12 -15.47
C SER A 672 44.27 -28.12 -14.33
N THR A 673 43.81 -28.44 -13.12
CA THR A 673 44.11 -27.71 -11.88
C THR A 673 44.66 -28.66 -10.80
N SER A 674 45.22 -28.07 -9.74
CA SER A 674 45.71 -28.79 -8.55
C SER A 674 44.64 -29.01 -7.46
N GLY A 675 43.41 -28.53 -7.65
CA GLY A 675 42.31 -28.69 -6.69
C GLY A 675 41.92 -30.15 -6.48
N THR A 676 41.42 -30.49 -5.29
CA THR A 676 41.14 -31.89 -4.89
C THR A 676 39.83 -32.08 -4.15
N PHE A 677 39.23 -33.25 -4.29
CA PHE A 677 38.26 -33.76 -3.32
C PHE A 677 38.97 -34.46 -2.15
N ALA A 678 38.53 -34.20 -0.93
CA ALA A 678 38.98 -34.84 0.32
C ALA A 678 37.82 -35.52 1.06
N GLY A 679 38.07 -36.06 2.26
CA GLY A 679 37.07 -36.82 3.02
C GLY A 679 36.76 -38.16 2.36
N ALA A 680 35.48 -38.46 2.12
CA ALA A 680 35.10 -39.65 1.35
C ALA A 680 35.51 -39.59 -0.14
N GLY A 681 35.96 -38.43 -0.63
CA GLY A 681 36.39 -38.25 -2.01
C GLY A 681 35.21 -38.19 -2.99
N ALA A 682 35.49 -38.39 -4.27
CA ALA A 682 34.48 -38.32 -5.33
C ALA A 682 34.72 -39.36 -6.43
N THR A 683 33.68 -39.71 -7.15
CA THR A 683 33.74 -40.49 -8.39
C THR A 683 33.27 -39.63 -9.55
N THR A 684 33.99 -39.68 -10.67
CA THR A 684 33.69 -38.87 -11.87
C THR A 684 33.08 -39.72 -12.96
N GLN A 685 32.00 -39.24 -13.58
CA GLN A 685 31.20 -39.94 -14.57
C GLN A 685 30.78 -38.98 -15.71
N PRO A 686 30.42 -39.50 -16.89
CA PRO A 686 29.91 -38.66 -17.99
C PRO A 686 28.64 -37.91 -17.59
N LEU A 687 28.50 -36.66 -18.03
CA LEU A 687 27.37 -35.80 -17.65
C LEU A 687 26.02 -36.50 -17.87
N GLY A 688 25.77 -37.06 -19.06
CA GLY A 688 24.48 -37.67 -19.41
C GLY A 688 23.98 -38.82 -18.51
N GLY A 689 24.76 -39.30 -17.54
CA GLY A 689 24.34 -40.25 -16.52
C GLY A 689 23.80 -39.64 -15.21
N GLN A 690 23.72 -38.30 -15.10
CA GLN A 690 23.24 -37.66 -13.88
C GLN A 690 21.80 -38.08 -13.51
N PRO A 691 21.44 -38.14 -12.22
CA PRO A 691 20.05 -38.23 -11.80
C PRO A 691 19.21 -37.07 -12.39
N PRO A 692 17.91 -37.31 -12.68
CA PRO A 692 17.00 -36.23 -13.00
C PRO A 692 16.97 -35.20 -11.86
N PHE A 693 16.84 -33.93 -12.23
CA PHE A 693 16.44 -32.91 -11.29
C PHE A 693 14.91 -32.95 -11.23
N ASP A 694 14.33 -33.17 -10.05
CA ASP A 694 12.88 -33.05 -9.85
C ASP A 694 12.44 -31.65 -10.28
N SER A 695 11.23 -31.50 -10.83
CA SER A 695 10.69 -30.18 -11.15
C SER A 695 10.87 -29.23 -9.94
N PRO A 696 11.25 -27.95 -10.17
CA PRO A 696 11.46 -27.00 -9.09
C PRO A 696 10.24 -26.98 -8.17
N THR A 697 10.44 -26.72 -6.86
CA THR A 697 9.29 -26.56 -5.98
C THR A 697 8.51 -25.33 -6.44
N THR A 698 7.36 -25.57 -7.08
CA THR A 698 6.36 -24.53 -7.30
C THR A 698 5.73 -24.22 -5.95
N ALA A 699 6.46 -23.50 -5.09
CA ALA A 699 5.80 -22.58 -4.17
C ALA A 699 5.10 -21.58 -5.10
N GLY A 700 3.81 -21.83 -5.37
CA GLY A 700 3.05 -21.04 -6.31
C GLY A 700 3.26 -19.58 -5.98
N ALA A 701 3.77 -18.80 -6.94
CA ALA A 701 3.75 -17.36 -6.83
C ALA A 701 2.37 -16.98 -6.32
N VAL A 702 2.29 -16.16 -5.28
CA VAL A 702 1.01 -15.56 -4.90
C VAL A 702 0.71 -14.49 -5.94
N THR A 703 0.51 -14.93 -7.19
CA THR A 703 -0.48 -14.29 -8.02
C THR A 703 -1.75 -14.51 -7.21
N LYS A 704 -2.40 -13.43 -6.75
CA LYS A 704 -3.83 -13.56 -6.54
C LYS A 704 -4.34 -14.02 -7.90
N HIS A 705 -4.54 -15.33 -8.05
CA HIS A 705 -5.43 -15.84 -9.06
C HIS A 705 -6.66 -14.97 -8.85
N SER A 706 -6.91 -14.10 -9.82
CA SER A 706 -8.24 -13.61 -10.04
C SER A 706 -9.04 -14.89 -10.09
N ARG A 707 -9.70 -15.23 -8.97
CA ARG A 707 -10.82 -16.14 -9.02
C ARG A 707 -11.69 -15.39 -10.00
N SER A 708 -11.68 -15.86 -11.24
CA SER A 708 -12.82 -15.74 -12.11
C SER A 708 -13.94 -16.31 -11.25
N ILE A 709 -14.58 -15.42 -10.49
CA ILE A 709 -15.93 -15.61 -10.04
C ILE A 709 -16.68 -15.55 -11.35
N ALA A 710 -16.67 -16.70 -12.04
CA ALA A 710 -17.69 -17.01 -12.99
C ALA A 710 -18.97 -16.85 -12.18
N SER A 711 -19.65 -15.73 -12.43
CA SER A 711 -21.10 -15.64 -12.52
C SER A 711 -21.78 -16.90 -11.98
N ALA A 712 -22.41 -16.75 -10.81
CA ALA A 712 -23.62 -17.44 -10.41
C ALA A 712 -23.96 -18.73 -11.21
N GLY A 713 -23.76 -19.89 -10.57
CA GLY A 713 -24.44 -21.13 -10.93
C GLY A 713 -23.78 -21.98 -12.02
N GLY A 714 -22.68 -22.65 -11.67
CA GLY A 714 -22.16 -23.78 -12.45
C GLY A 714 -21.37 -24.74 -11.57
N ARG A 715 -21.95 -25.90 -11.25
CA ARG A 715 -21.22 -27.00 -10.61
C ARG A 715 -20.13 -27.50 -11.57
N GLY A 716 -18.89 -27.04 -11.38
CA GLY A 716 -17.73 -27.80 -11.83
C GLY A 716 -17.68 -29.13 -11.07
N PRO A 717 -17.30 -30.25 -11.71
CA PRO A 717 -17.22 -31.54 -11.03
C PRO A 717 -16.12 -31.50 -9.96
N THR A 718 -16.51 -31.49 -8.69
CA THR A 718 -15.58 -31.66 -7.55
C THR A 718 -15.34 -33.15 -7.34
N ILE A 719 -14.09 -33.59 -7.38
CA ILE A 719 -13.71 -34.94 -6.99
C ILE A 719 -13.58 -34.95 -5.47
N HIS A 720 -14.49 -35.63 -4.79
CA HIS A 720 -14.46 -35.78 -3.34
C HIS A 720 -13.72 -37.08 -3.00
N VAL A 721 -12.56 -36.98 -2.36
CA VAL A 721 -11.74 -38.12 -1.93
C VAL A 721 -11.78 -38.16 -0.41
N THR A 722 -12.33 -39.23 0.15
CA THR A 722 -12.48 -39.42 1.60
C THR A 722 -11.36 -40.27 2.21
N ASP A 723 -10.62 -41.04 1.39
CA ASP A 723 -9.39 -41.73 1.78
C ASP A 723 -8.49 -42.05 0.57
N SER A 724 -7.23 -42.42 0.82
CA SER A 724 -6.22 -42.68 -0.21
C SER A 724 -6.52 -43.87 -1.12
N SER A 725 -7.39 -44.80 -0.71
CA SER A 725 -7.80 -45.94 -1.54
C SER A 725 -8.71 -45.51 -2.69
N GLN A 726 -9.52 -44.47 -2.49
CA GLN A 726 -10.37 -43.89 -3.53
C GLN A 726 -9.57 -43.17 -4.59
N LEU A 727 -8.46 -42.52 -4.20
CA LEU A 727 -7.52 -41.91 -5.14
C LEU A 727 -6.82 -42.99 -5.98
N GLY A 728 -6.38 -44.09 -5.35
CA GLY A 728 -5.81 -45.23 -6.07
C GLY A 728 -6.77 -45.87 -7.08
N SER A 729 -8.05 -46.02 -6.71
CA SER A 729 -9.10 -46.53 -7.61
C SER A 729 -9.38 -45.59 -8.79
N LEU A 730 -9.37 -44.28 -8.55
CA LEU A 730 -9.58 -43.26 -9.58
C LEU A 730 -8.45 -43.28 -10.63
N LEU A 731 -7.21 -43.46 -10.19
CA LEU A 731 -6.02 -43.49 -11.05
C LEU A 731 -5.89 -44.82 -11.81
N ASN A 732 -6.25 -45.95 -11.19
CA ASN A 732 -6.22 -47.27 -11.84
C ASN A 732 -7.22 -47.41 -13.00
N ASN A 733 -8.29 -46.62 -12.98
CA ASN A 733 -9.32 -46.61 -14.03
C ASN A 733 -9.19 -45.45 -15.03
N ALA A 734 -8.16 -44.63 -14.89
CA ALA A 734 -7.97 -43.50 -15.78
C ALA A 734 -7.24 -43.94 -17.06
N THR A 735 -7.74 -43.51 -18.20
CA THR A 735 -7.12 -43.80 -19.51
C THR A 735 -6.42 -42.55 -20.04
N LEU A 736 -5.25 -42.74 -20.64
CA LEU A 736 -4.52 -41.69 -21.34
C LEU A 736 -5.26 -41.31 -22.62
N GLY A 737 -5.63 -40.04 -22.73
CA GLY A 737 -6.15 -39.47 -23.96
C GLY A 737 -5.06 -39.27 -25.01
N PRO A 738 -5.43 -39.10 -26.30
CA PRO A 738 -4.48 -38.81 -27.39
C PRO A 738 -3.68 -37.51 -27.20
N ASP A 739 -4.13 -36.65 -26.28
CA ASP A 739 -3.51 -35.39 -25.85
C ASP A 739 -2.58 -35.55 -24.62
N GLY A 740 -2.27 -36.78 -24.21
CA GLY A 740 -1.42 -37.06 -23.04
C GLY A 740 -2.09 -36.75 -21.70
N LYS A 741 -3.37 -36.33 -21.71
CA LYS A 741 -4.13 -36.00 -20.51
C LYS A 741 -4.88 -37.23 -20.00
N VAL A 742 -4.86 -37.41 -18.68
CA VAL A 742 -5.57 -38.49 -17.99
C VAL A 742 -7.06 -38.14 -17.92
N ARG A 743 -7.91 -39.00 -18.49
CA ARG A 743 -9.38 -38.83 -18.47
C ARG A 743 -9.99 -39.75 -17.44
N VAL A 744 -10.74 -39.16 -16.50
CA VAL A 744 -11.54 -39.88 -15.50
C VAL A 744 -13.00 -39.79 -15.92
N LEU A 745 -13.61 -40.93 -16.27
CA LEU A 745 -15.03 -40.96 -16.65
C LEU A 745 -15.91 -40.81 -15.40
N PRO A 746 -16.90 -39.90 -15.39
CA PRO A 746 -17.84 -39.82 -14.28
C PRO A 746 -18.69 -41.11 -14.24
N HIS A 747 -18.75 -41.74 -13.06
CA HIS A 747 -19.66 -42.85 -12.82
C HIS A 747 -21.11 -42.39 -13.00
N GLU A 748 -21.89 -43.08 -13.83
CA GLU A 748 -23.26 -42.71 -14.16
C GLU A 748 -24.14 -42.62 -12.89
N ARG A 749 -24.59 -41.41 -12.55
CA ARG A 749 -25.74 -41.23 -11.65
C ARG A 749 -27.01 -41.31 -12.48
N THR A 750 -27.79 -42.33 -12.18
CA THR A 750 -29.14 -42.60 -12.66
C THR A 750 -30.00 -41.33 -12.64
N HIS A 751 -30.62 -41.05 -13.79
CA HIS A 751 -31.57 -39.95 -13.99
C HIS A 751 -32.83 -40.14 -13.15
N ASN A 752 -33.31 -39.07 -12.51
CA ASN A 752 -34.71 -38.91 -12.14
C ASN A 752 -35.22 -37.53 -12.60
N PRO A 753 -36.51 -37.43 -12.98
CA PRO A 753 -36.97 -36.53 -14.05
C PRO A 753 -37.22 -35.07 -13.65
N SER A 754 -37.31 -34.24 -14.68
CA SER A 754 -37.52 -32.79 -14.67
C SER A 754 -38.75 -32.34 -13.87
N VAL A 755 -38.56 -31.35 -13.00
CA VAL A 755 -39.66 -30.50 -12.52
C VAL A 755 -39.54 -29.12 -13.16
N ARG A 756 -40.50 -28.86 -14.03
CA ARG A 756 -40.78 -27.57 -14.67
C ARG A 756 -41.69 -26.78 -13.72
N GLY A 757 -41.30 -25.56 -13.39
CA GLY A 757 -42.21 -24.53 -12.86
C GLY A 757 -41.79 -23.93 -11.51
N SER A 758 -41.15 -22.77 -11.53
CA SER A 758 -41.63 -21.59 -10.79
C SER A 758 -40.81 -20.36 -11.21
N THR A 759 -41.56 -19.34 -11.63
CA THR A 759 -41.25 -17.91 -11.80
C THR A 759 -39.88 -17.43 -11.29
N ARG A 760 -39.11 -16.83 -12.22
CA ARG A 760 -37.98 -15.95 -11.90
C ARG A 760 -38.49 -14.74 -11.12
N THR A 761 -38.21 -14.72 -9.82
CA THR A 761 -38.11 -13.49 -9.05
C THR A 761 -36.61 -13.29 -8.82
N ILE A 762 -36.01 -12.39 -9.60
CA ILE A 762 -34.64 -11.91 -9.35
C ILE A 762 -34.77 -10.98 -8.14
N ALA A 763 -34.73 -11.57 -6.95
CA ALA A 763 -34.51 -10.84 -5.72
C ALA A 763 -33.01 -10.54 -5.65
N ALA A 764 -32.68 -9.25 -5.69
CA ALA A 764 -31.35 -8.71 -5.54
C ALA A 764 -30.72 -9.21 -4.23
N GLU A 765 -29.78 -10.13 -4.33
CA GLU A 765 -28.84 -10.46 -3.26
C GLU A 765 -27.66 -9.48 -3.40
N LEU A 766 -27.95 -8.24 -2.97
CA LEU A 766 -27.04 -7.11 -2.91
C LEU A 766 -26.05 -7.35 -1.76
N HIS A 767 -24.97 -8.07 -2.02
CA HIS A 767 -23.89 -8.31 -1.06
C HIS A 767 -22.86 -7.16 -1.08
N ARG A 768 -23.16 -6.16 -0.26
CA ARG A 768 -22.28 -5.56 0.77
C ARG A 768 -20.78 -5.52 0.46
N SER A 769 -20.33 -4.45 -0.22
CA SER A 769 -19.00 -3.85 0.01
C SER A 769 -19.04 -2.30 0.03
N VAL A 770 -20.23 -1.71 0.16
CA VAL A 770 -20.42 -0.27 0.43
C VAL A 770 -20.84 -0.04 1.89
N ASP A 771 -21.28 -1.10 2.59
CA ASP A 771 -21.83 -1.03 3.95
C ASP A 771 -20.81 -1.22 5.10
N ALA A 772 -19.52 -1.47 4.79
CA ALA A 772 -18.46 -1.47 5.80
C ALA A 772 -17.81 -0.08 5.97
N ARG A 773 -17.77 0.74 4.91
CA ARG A 773 -17.42 2.16 4.99
C ARG A 773 -18.63 3.08 5.25
N ALA A 774 -19.85 2.64 4.91
CA ALA A 774 -21.07 3.35 5.33
C ALA A 774 -21.50 3.07 6.79
N ARG A 775 -20.82 2.18 7.54
CA ARG A 775 -21.09 1.95 8.97
C ARG A 775 -20.23 2.76 9.95
N LEU A 776 -19.37 3.65 9.45
CA LEU A 776 -18.99 4.88 10.15
C LEU A 776 -19.68 6.12 9.55
N GLY A 777 -20.73 5.91 8.74
CA GLY A 777 -21.72 6.92 8.38
C GLY A 777 -22.64 7.28 9.56
N VAL A 778 -22.07 7.82 10.63
CA VAL A 778 -22.76 8.71 11.58
C VAL A 778 -21.97 10.02 11.50
N LEU A 779 -22.13 10.80 10.43
CA LEU A 779 -22.98 12.00 10.45
C LEU A 779 -23.30 12.44 9.01
N ALA A 780 -24.33 11.85 8.40
CA ALA A 780 -24.96 12.40 7.19
C ALA A 780 -26.47 12.62 7.33
N SER A 781 -26.99 12.63 8.57
CA SER A 781 -28.40 12.92 8.83
C SER A 781 -28.64 13.68 10.13
N ARG A 782 -27.98 14.83 10.32
CA ARG A 782 -28.50 15.94 11.15
C ARG A 782 -28.03 17.29 10.63
N PHE A 783 -28.50 17.66 9.44
CA PHE A 783 -28.59 19.05 9.01
C PHE A 783 -29.92 19.21 8.27
N GLN A 784 -30.96 19.58 9.02
CA GLN A 784 -31.97 20.50 8.53
C GLN A 784 -31.47 21.92 8.81
#